data_AF-A0A1A8G659-F1
#
_entry.id   AF-A0A1A8G659-F1
#
_cell.length_a   1.000
_cell.length_b   1.000
_cell.length_c   1.000
_cell.angle_alpha   90.00
_cell.angle_beta   90.00
_cell.angle_gamma   90.00
#
_symmetry.space_group_name_H-M   'P 1'
#
loop_
_entity.id
_entity.type
_entity.pdbx_description
1 polymer ?
#
loop_
_entity_poly.entity_id
_entity_poly.type
_entity_poly.pdbx_seq_one_letter_code
_entity_poly.pdbx_strand_id
1 'polypeptide(L)'
;MAAQENHLEVVKFLLENGANQSIPTEDGFTPLAVALQQGHENVVALLINYGTKGKVRLPALHIAARNDDTRTAAVLLQNDPNPDVLSKTGFTPLHIAAHYENLNVAQLLLNRGANVNFTPKNGITPLHIASRRGNVIMVRLLLDRGAQIDAKTKDELTPLHCAARNGHVRIIEILLDHGAPIQAKTKNGLSPIHMAAQGDHVDCVKQLLQYNAEIDDITLDHLTPLHVAAHCGHHRMAKVLLDKGAKPNSRALNGFTPLHIACKKNHMRVMDLLLKQSASIEAVTESGLTPLHVASFMGHLNVVKILLQKGASPSASNVKVETPLHMASRAGHYEVAEFLLENAAPVDAKAKDDQTPLHCAARMGHKELVKLLLEHKANPNSTTTAGHTPLHIAAREGHVQTVRILLDMEAQQTKMTKKGFTPLHVASKYGKVDVAELLLEKGANPNSAGKNGLTPLHVAVHHNNLDVVNLLVSKGGSPHSAARNGYTALHIASKQNQVEVANSLLQYGASANAESLQGVTPLHLASQEGRPDMVSLLISKQANVNLGNKSGLTPLHLVAQEGHVGIADILVKQGASVYAATRMGYTPLHVTCHYGNIKMVKFLVQHQANVNSKTRLGYTPLHQAAQQGHTDIVTLLLKHGAQPNETTTHGTTALAIAKRLGYISVIDVLKLVTDESVSMMTTEKHRMSFPETVDEILDVSEDEGIAQLTLGEELLGTGGARNYSPAIPRIPRVSPETVNLKEHEIDQQHTPLPLPKEYDEDSLIPSSPATETSDNVSPVASPIHTGFLVSFMVDARGGSMRGSRHNGLRVIIPPRTCAAPTRITCRLVKPQKLTSPPPLVEGEGLASRIISLGPASMQFLGPVIVEIPHFAALGRGDRELVVLRSENGSVWKEHRNRYGDEVLETILNGMDEELESQEELGKKRIRRIISTDFPLYFAVVSRVQQESDLIGPEGGSLTSKLVPMVQATFPETAVTKRVRLGLQVRWDDEEEEGEERQNH
;
A
#
# COMPACT_ATOMS: atom_id res chain seq x y z
N MET A 1 -52.95 -7.10 34.23
CA MET A 1 -54.41 -7.03 34.46
C MET A 1 -54.77 -7.47 35.89
N ALA A 2 -55.35 -8.63 36.20
CA ALA A 2 -55.85 -8.90 37.58
C ALA A 2 -54.82 -8.65 38.71
N ALA A 3 -53.57 -9.10 38.53
CA ALA A 3 -52.46 -8.86 39.48
C ALA A 3 -51.83 -7.45 39.42
N GLN A 4 -52.22 -6.64 38.44
CA GLN A 4 -51.80 -5.24 38.23
C GLN A 4 -52.78 -4.26 38.88
N GLU A 5 -54.07 -4.59 38.87
CA GLU A 5 -55.16 -3.77 39.42
C GLU A 5 -55.52 -4.16 40.87
N ASN A 6 -54.64 -4.89 41.56
CA ASN A 6 -54.82 -5.37 42.95
C ASN A 6 -56.08 -6.25 43.19
N HIS A 7 -56.58 -6.97 42.18
CA HIS A 7 -57.82 -7.74 42.28
C HIS A 7 -57.58 -9.12 42.93
N LEU A 8 -57.36 -9.15 44.25
CA LEU A 8 -56.95 -10.34 45.02
C LEU A 8 -57.81 -11.58 44.76
N GLU A 9 -59.13 -11.49 44.92
CA GLU A 9 -60.03 -12.65 44.73
C GLU A 9 -60.09 -13.12 43.26
N VAL A 10 -59.88 -12.21 42.29
CA VAL A 10 -59.80 -12.59 40.86
C VAL A 10 -58.50 -13.33 40.58
N VAL A 11 -57.37 -12.88 41.16
CA VAL A 11 -56.10 -13.61 41.07
C VAL A 11 -56.21 -14.99 41.71
N LYS A 12 -56.84 -15.09 42.88
CA LYS A 12 -57.09 -16.35 43.59
C LYS A 12 -57.94 -17.30 42.75
N PHE A 13 -59.11 -16.85 42.28
CA PHE A 13 -60.01 -17.63 41.43
C PHE A 13 -59.31 -18.16 40.17
N LEU A 14 -58.49 -17.33 39.51
CA LEU A 14 -57.73 -17.75 38.33
C LEU A 14 -56.70 -18.84 38.67
N LEU A 15 -55.96 -18.70 39.77
CA LEU A 15 -54.99 -19.70 40.25
C LEU A 15 -55.66 -21.04 40.61
N GLU A 16 -56.81 -20.98 41.29
CA GLU A 16 -57.63 -22.14 41.67
C GLU A 16 -58.21 -22.86 40.44
N ASN A 17 -58.48 -22.14 39.35
CA ASN A 17 -58.87 -22.69 38.05
C ASN A 17 -57.66 -22.99 37.11
N GLY A 18 -56.45 -23.11 37.66
CA GLY A 18 -55.28 -23.60 36.93
C GLY A 18 -54.54 -22.57 36.06
N ALA A 19 -54.80 -21.27 36.21
CA ALA A 19 -54.09 -20.25 35.45
C ALA A 19 -52.58 -20.25 35.74
N ASN A 20 -51.77 -20.42 34.69
CA ASN A 20 -50.33 -20.55 34.84
C ASN A 20 -49.64 -19.19 35.08
N GLN A 21 -49.41 -18.85 36.35
CA GLN A 21 -48.70 -17.64 36.76
C GLN A 21 -47.21 -17.57 36.36
N SER A 22 -46.63 -18.59 35.73
CA SER A 22 -45.27 -18.53 35.18
C SER A 22 -45.20 -17.89 33.78
N ILE A 23 -46.33 -17.67 33.12
CA ILE A 23 -46.37 -17.05 31.78
C ILE A 23 -46.05 -15.55 31.90
N PRO A 24 -45.03 -15.04 31.18
CA PRO A 24 -44.72 -13.61 31.14
C PRO A 24 -45.43 -12.88 29.98
N THR A 25 -45.44 -11.55 30.03
CA THR A 25 -45.64 -10.70 28.84
C THR A 25 -44.46 -10.82 27.85
N GLU A 26 -44.59 -10.25 26.65
CA GLU A 26 -43.52 -10.16 25.64
C GLU A 26 -42.24 -9.50 26.21
N ASP A 27 -42.39 -8.48 27.05
CA ASP A 27 -41.29 -7.84 27.78
C ASP A 27 -40.61 -8.74 28.82
N GLY A 28 -41.27 -9.81 29.27
CA GLY A 28 -40.78 -10.74 30.29
C GLY A 28 -41.38 -10.57 31.70
N PHE A 29 -42.46 -9.80 31.87
CA PHE A 29 -43.08 -9.59 33.19
C PHE A 29 -44.15 -10.67 33.50
N THR A 30 -43.98 -11.41 34.59
CA THR A 30 -45.00 -12.30 35.15
C THR A 30 -46.02 -11.53 36.00
N PRO A 31 -47.21 -12.11 36.31
CA PRO A 31 -48.15 -11.54 37.27
C PRO A 31 -47.51 -11.11 38.61
N LEU A 32 -46.56 -11.88 39.12
CA LEU A 32 -45.79 -11.56 40.32
C LEU A 32 -44.88 -10.34 40.14
N ALA A 33 -44.20 -10.23 38.99
CA ALA A 33 -43.34 -9.07 38.70
C ALA A 33 -44.16 -7.77 38.57
N VAL A 34 -45.35 -7.83 37.94
CA VAL A 34 -46.24 -6.66 37.83
C VAL A 34 -46.85 -6.29 39.18
N ALA A 35 -47.29 -7.25 39.99
CA ALA A 35 -47.80 -6.99 41.34
C ALA A 35 -46.73 -6.33 42.24
N LEU A 36 -45.47 -6.77 42.14
CA LEU A 36 -44.34 -6.17 42.83
C LEU A 36 -44.00 -4.76 42.34
N GLN A 37 -44.09 -4.52 41.03
CA GLN A 37 -43.86 -3.18 40.47
C GLN A 37 -44.89 -2.16 40.94
N GLN A 38 -46.13 -2.60 41.21
CA GLN A 38 -47.23 -1.74 41.68
C GLN A 38 -47.40 -1.73 43.23
N GLY A 39 -46.62 -2.52 43.97
CA GLY A 39 -46.66 -2.55 45.44
C GLY A 39 -47.82 -3.34 46.07
N HIS A 40 -48.44 -4.27 45.35
CA HIS A 40 -49.66 -4.97 45.78
C HIS A 40 -49.37 -6.13 46.75
N GLU A 41 -48.95 -5.82 47.98
CA GLU A 41 -48.47 -6.80 48.99
C GLU A 41 -49.33 -8.07 49.11
N ASN A 42 -50.65 -7.95 49.22
CA ASN A 42 -51.56 -9.09 49.37
C ASN A 42 -51.56 -10.02 48.15
N VAL A 43 -51.52 -9.44 46.94
CA VAL A 43 -51.46 -10.19 45.68
C VAL A 43 -50.09 -10.84 45.50
N VAL A 44 -49.02 -10.14 45.89
CA VAL A 44 -47.64 -10.68 45.91
C VAL A 44 -47.55 -11.89 46.84
N ALA A 45 -48.07 -11.78 48.07
CA ALA A 45 -48.09 -12.87 49.04
C ALA A 45 -48.89 -14.10 48.53
N LEU A 46 -50.06 -13.88 47.93
CA LEU A 46 -50.88 -14.94 47.33
C LEU A 46 -50.13 -15.66 46.20
N LEU A 47 -49.57 -14.92 45.24
CA LEU A 47 -48.84 -15.48 44.09
C LEU A 47 -47.61 -16.30 44.52
N ILE A 48 -46.87 -15.82 45.53
CA ILE A 48 -45.73 -16.53 46.10
C ILE A 48 -46.18 -17.83 46.78
N ASN A 49 -47.20 -17.76 47.66
CA ASN A 49 -47.72 -18.91 48.41
C ASN A 49 -48.30 -20.01 47.49
N TYR A 50 -48.86 -19.63 46.33
CA TYR A 50 -49.39 -20.59 45.34
C TYR A 50 -48.29 -21.31 44.53
N GLY A 51 -47.00 -21.06 44.79
CA GLY A 51 -45.89 -21.89 44.34
C GLY A 51 -45.37 -21.62 42.92
N THR A 52 -44.59 -20.55 42.76
CA THR A 52 -43.90 -20.22 41.49
C THR A 52 -42.75 -21.17 41.17
N LYS A 53 -43.02 -22.35 40.59
CA LYS A 53 -41.98 -23.33 40.22
C LYS A 53 -41.27 -22.97 38.89
N GLY A 54 -40.02 -22.50 39.00
CA GLY A 54 -39.01 -22.52 37.91
C GLY A 54 -38.80 -21.21 37.14
N LYS A 55 -37.54 -21.01 36.69
CA LYS A 55 -36.95 -20.05 35.72
C LYS A 55 -37.32 -18.55 35.75
N VAL A 56 -38.52 -18.13 36.17
CA VAL A 56 -39.05 -16.76 35.95
C VAL A 56 -39.16 -15.93 37.23
N ARG A 57 -38.52 -16.37 38.32
CA ARG A 57 -38.38 -15.57 39.57
C ARG A 57 -37.39 -14.42 39.44
N LEU A 58 -36.47 -14.48 38.48
CA LEU A 58 -35.35 -13.57 38.32
C LEU A 58 -35.76 -12.08 38.31
N PRO A 59 -36.83 -11.63 37.61
CA PRO A 59 -37.23 -10.22 37.62
C PRO A 59 -37.74 -9.75 39.00
N ALA A 60 -38.41 -10.61 39.77
CA ALA A 60 -39.05 -10.25 41.02
C ALA A 60 -38.06 -9.77 42.09
N LEU A 61 -36.92 -10.47 42.24
CA LEU A 61 -35.89 -10.08 43.22
C LEU A 61 -35.17 -8.79 42.82
N HIS A 62 -35.01 -8.51 41.53
CA HIS A 62 -34.50 -7.23 41.03
C HIS A 62 -35.47 -6.07 41.31
N ILE A 63 -36.79 -6.30 41.21
CA ILE A 63 -37.80 -5.28 41.53
C ILE A 63 -37.85 -5.03 43.06
N ALA A 64 -37.83 -6.09 43.87
CA ALA A 64 -37.72 -5.95 45.33
C ALA A 64 -36.46 -5.17 45.75
N ALA A 65 -35.31 -5.47 45.13
CA ALA A 65 -34.05 -4.74 45.36
C ALA A 65 -34.04 -3.29 44.83
N ARG A 66 -34.91 -2.95 43.87
CA ARG A 66 -35.15 -1.58 43.40
C ARG A 66 -36.07 -0.78 44.32
N ASN A 67 -36.98 -1.45 45.02
CA ASN A 67 -38.02 -0.84 45.85
C ASN A 67 -37.71 -0.89 47.37
N ASP A 68 -36.51 -1.37 47.76
CA ASP A 68 -36.09 -1.67 49.14
C ASP A 68 -37.02 -2.66 49.91
N ASP A 69 -37.78 -3.49 49.16
CA ASP A 69 -38.72 -4.46 49.73
C ASP A 69 -37.98 -5.67 50.30
N THR A 70 -37.49 -5.49 51.53
CA THR A 70 -36.87 -6.52 52.36
C THR A 70 -37.80 -7.69 52.66
N ARG A 71 -39.12 -7.48 52.75
CA ARG A 71 -40.08 -8.55 53.08
C ARG A 71 -40.19 -9.53 51.92
N THR A 72 -40.49 -9.03 50.71
CA THR A 72 -40.59 -9.92 49.55
C THR A 72 -39.22 -10.46 49.17
N ALA A 73 -38.14 -9.68 49.24
CA ALA A 73 -36.79 -10.21 49.02
C ALA A 73 -36.45 -11.36 49.98
N ALA A 74 -36.82 -11.27 51.26
CA ALA A 74 -36.54 -12.31 52.25
C ALA A 74 -37.29 -13.62 51.94
N VAL A 75 -38.53 -13.54 51.46
CA VAL A 75 -39.38 -14.71 51.11
C VAL A 75 -39.01 -15.29 49.74
N LEU A 76 -38.66 -14.47 48.75
CA LEU A 76 -38.08 -14.93 47.49
C LEU A 76 -36.80 -15.74 47.75
N LEU A 77 -35.91 -15.23 48.62
CA LEU A 77 -34.65 -15.89 49.01
C LEU A 77 -34.82 -17.09 49.97
N GLN A 78 -36.01 -17.31 50.53
CA GLN A 78 -36.34 -18.60 51.19
C GLN A 78 -36.71 -19.68 50.17
N ASN A 79 -37.25 -19.28 49.03
CA ASN A 79 -37.77 -20.18 47.99
C ASN A 79 -36.74 -20.47 46.88
N ASP A 80 -35.79 -19.57 46.65
CA ASP A 80 -34.65 -19.71 45.74
C ASP A 80 -33.43 -19.05 46.42
N PRO A 81 -32.47 -19.82 46.96
CA PRO A 81 -31.43 -19.27 47.83
C PRO A 81 -30.30 -18.53 47.08
N ASN A 82 -30.41 -18.31 45.77
CA ASN A 82 -29.41 -17.58 44.99
C ASN A 82 -29.69 -16.05 44.97
N PRO A 83 -28.88 -15.21 45.64
CA PRO A 83 -29.01 -13.76 45.59
C PRO A 83 -28.38 -13.12 44.34
N ASP A 84 -27.45 -13.80 43.65
CA ASP A 84 -26.69 -13.27 42.50
C ASP A 84 -27.33 -13.64 41.15
N VAL A 85 -28.66 -13.69 41.12
CA VAL A 85 -29.45 -13.76 39.88
C VAL A 85 -29.14 -12.57 38.97
N LEU A 86 -29.13 -12.77 37.65
CA LEU A 86 -28.73 -11.73 36.69
C LEU A 86 -29.92 -11.14 35.94
N SER A 87 -29.91 -9.81 35.78
CA SER A 87 -30.84 -9.08 34.92
C SER A 87 -30.49 -9.25 33.44
N LYS A 88 -31.36 -8.75 32.53
CA LYS A 88 -31.05 -8.67 31.08
C LYS A 88 -29.75 -7.88 30.77
N THR A 89 -29.29 -7.00 31.67
CA THR A 89 -28.04 -6.23 31.54
C THR A 89 -26.86 -6.85 32.33
N GLY A 90 -27.06 -8.00 32.98
CA GLY A 90 -26.04 -8.73 33.73
C GLY A 90 -25.78 -8.21 35.16
N PHE A 91 -26.53 -7.23 35.64
CA PHE A 91 -26.45 -6.77 37.03
C PHE A 91 -27.18 -7.73 37.98
N THR A 92 -26.68 -7.88 39.22
CA THR A 92 -27.38 -8.60 40.31
C THR A 92 -28.31 -7.67 41.10
N PRO A 93 -29.23 -8.20 41.93
CA PRO A 93 -30.01 -7.40 42.89
C PRO A 93 -29.16 -6.47 43.76
N LEU A 94 -27.96 -6.89 44.16
CA LEU A 94 -27.05 -6.04 44.97
C LEU A 94 -26.52 -4.82 44.18
N HIS A 95 -26.28 -4.95 42.87
CA HIS A 95 -25.95 -3.80 42.01
C HIS A 95 -27.12 -2.82 41.90
N ILE A 96 -28.36 -3.32 41.84
CA ILE A 96 -29.56 -2.49 41.81
C ILE A 96 -29.75 -1.78 43.15
N ALA A 97 -29.61 -2.48 44.28
CA ALA A 97 -29.70 -1.88 45.60
C ALA A 97 -28.62 -0.79 45.80
N ALA A 98 -27.39 -1.03 45.35
CA ALA A 98 -26.32 -0.03 45.35
C ALA A 98 -26.56 1.17 44.40
N HIS A 99 -27.34 0.98 43.32
CA HIS A 99 -27.73 2.05 42.40
C HIS A 99 -28.86 2.93 42.94
N TYR A 100 -29.88 2.32 43.54
CA TYR A 100 -31.06 3.00 44.08
C TYR A 100 -30.93 3.40 45.55
N GLU A 101 -29.79 3.10 46.17
CA GLU A 101 -29.39 3.56 47.50
C GLU A 101 -30.12 2.83 48.65
N ASN A 102 -30.73 1.69 48.31
CA ASN A 102 -31.57 0.83 49.13
C ASN A 102 -30.73 -0.02 50.11
N LEU A 103 -30.41 0.55 51.27
CA LEU A 103 -29.52 -0.05 52.25
C LEU A 103 -30.09 -1.33 52.90
N ASN A 104 -31.40 -1.38 53.17
CA ASN A 104 -31.99 -2.46 53.94
C ASN A 104 -32.03 -3.77 53.14
N VAL A 105 -32.41 -3.70 51.87
CA VAL A 105 -32.39 -4.85 50.96
C VAL A 105 -30.95 -5.27 50.57
N ALA A 106 -30.00 -4.32 50.45
CA ALA A 106 -28.59 -4.67 50.28
C ALA A 106 -28.03 -5.43 51.49
N GLN A 107 -28.31 -4.95 52.71
CA GLN A 107 -27.95 -5.61 53.97
C GLN A 107 -28.57 -7.01 54.09
N LEU A 108 -29.81 -7.19 53.63
CA LEU A 108 -30.45 -8.51 53.55
C LEU A 108 -29.78 -9.42 52.51
N LEU A 109 -29.53 -8.93 51.29
CA LEU A 109 -28.87 -9.68 50.21
C LEU A 109 -27.49 -10.19 50.64
N LEU A 110 -26.67 -9.31 51.24
CA LEU A 110 -25.36 -9.66 51.77
C LEU A 110 -25.45 -10.71 52.89
N ASN A 111 -26.43 -10.60 53.79
CA ASN A 111 -26.70 -11.62 54.82
C ASN A 111 -27.23 -12.95 54.27
N ARG A 112 -27.68 -12.98 53.01
CA ARG A 112 -28.08 -14.20 52.28
C ARG A 112 -27.02 -14.69 51.29
N GLY A 113 -25.78 -14.18 51.41
CA GLY A 113 -24.63 -14.67 50.66
C GLY A 113 -24.37 -13.97 49.31
N ALA A 114 -24.95 -12.79 49.06
CA ALA A 114 -24.69 -12.03 47.83
C ALA A 114 -23.20 -11.70 47.68
N ASN A 115 -22.62 -12.01 46.53
CA ASN A 115 -21.23 -11.74 46.25
C ASN A 115 -21.02 -10.22 46.09
N VAL A 116 -20.48 -9.62 47.15
CA VAL A 116 -20.12 -8.19 47.23
C VAL A 116 -19.18 -7.74 46.09
N ASN A 117 -18.43 -8.67 45.52
CA ASN A 117 -17.46 -8.48 44.43
C ASN A 117 -17.95 -9.01 43.08
N PHE A 118 -19.24 -9.33 42.93
CA PHE A 118 -19.77 -9.83 41.66
C PHE A 118 -19.49 -8.82 40.53
N THR A 119 -18.95 -9.29 39.40
CA THR A 119 -18.69 -8.47 38.22
C THR A 119 -19.52 -8.93 37.01
N PRO A 120 -20.33 -8.04 36.39
CA PRO A 120 -20.86 -8.28 35.05
C PRO A 120 -19.74 -8.18 34.00
N LYS A 121 -20.06 -8.45 32.73
CA LYS A 121 -19.13 -8.45 31.57
C LYS A 121 -18.23 -7.20 31.40
N ASN A 122 -18.50 -6.10 32.13
CA ASN A 122 -17.73 -4.84 32.09
C ASN A 122 -16.86 -4.58 33.36
N GLY A 123 -16.81 -5.51 34.33
CA GLY A 123 -16.00 -5.36 35.56
C GLY A 123 -16.56 -4.38 36.60
N ILE A 124 -17.82 -3.96 36.47
CA ILE A 124 -18.44 -2.95 37.34
C ILE A 124 -19.04 -3.62 38.58
N THR A 125 -18.36 -3.59 39.72
CA THR A 125 -18.89 -4.11 41.01
C THR A 125 -19.96 -3.19 41.64
N PRO A 126 -20.74 -3.66 42.63
CA PRO A 126 -21.65 -2.80 43.40
C PRO A 126 -20.94 -1.60 44.05
N LEU A 127 -19.68 -1.75 44.48
CA LEU A 127 -18.88 -0.67 45.07
C LEU A 127 -18.61 0.46 44.05
N HIS A 128 -18.33 0.15 42.79
CA HIS A 128 -18.22 1.17 41.73
C HIS A 128 -19.50 1.98 41.57
N ILE A 129 -20.66 1.32 41.68
CA ILE A 129 -21.97 1.96 41.56
C ILE A 129 -22.20 2.89 42.76
N ALA A 130 -22.02 2.41 43.99
CA ALA A 130 -22.17 3.20 45.21
C ALA A 130 -21.22 4.43 45.21
N SER A 131 -19.95 4.23 44.85
CA SER A 131 -18.96 5.31 44.73
C SER A 131 -19.22 6.28 43.58
N ARG A 132 -19.87 5.86 42.49
CA ARG A 132 -20.34 6.77 41.44
C ARG A 132 -21.58 7.57 41.87
N ARG A 133 -22.51 6.94 42.60
CA ARG A 133 -23.78 7.54 43.04
C ARG A 133 -23.61 8.60 44.13
N GLY A 134 -22.64 8.42 45.02
CA GLY A 134 -22.46 9.29 46.19
C GLY A 134 -22.95 8.68 47.50
N ASN A 135 -23.37 7.41 47.50
CA ASN A 135 -23.91 6.76 48.69
C ASN A 135 -22.80 6.31 49.66
N VAL A 136 -22.47 7.22 50.57
CA VAL A 136 -21.51 7.03 51.67
C VAL A 136 -21.80 5.80 52.53
N ILE A 137 -23.07 5.51 52.83
CA ILE A 137 -23.46 4.43 53.75
C ILE A 137 -23.34 3.07 53.07
N MET A 138 -23.76 2.98 51.80
CA MET A 138 -23.59 1.79 50.97
C MET A 138 -22.10 1.50 50.71
N VAL A 139 -21.27 2.51 50.47
CA VAL A 139 -19.81 2.30 50.36
C VAL A 139 -19.23 1.67 51.62
N ARG A 140 -19.59 2.16 52.82
CA ARG A 140 -19.17 1.54 54.08
C ARG A 140 -19.67 0.10 54.20
N LEU A 141 -20.97 -0.14 54.05
CA LEU A 141 -21.58 -1.48 54.11
C LEU A 141 -20.90 -2.49 53.16
N LEU A 142 -20.51 -2.07 51.95
CA LEU A 142 -19.82 -2.94 51.00
C LEU A 142 -18.37 -3.22 51.45
N LEU A 143 -17.63 -2.21 51.90
CA LEU A 143 -16.26 -2.38 52.43
C LEU A 143 -16.25 -3.25 53.70
N ASP A 144 -17.18 -3.02 54.63
CA ASP A 144 -17.40 -3.81 55.86
C ASP A 144 -17.72 -5.29 55.57
N ARG A 145 -18.04 -5.64 54.31
CA ARG A 145 -18.34 -7.01 53.85
C ARG A 145 -17.29 -7.55 52.88
N GLY A 146 -16.13 -6.90 52.77
CA GLY A 146 -15.00 -7.37 51.96
C GLY A 146 -15.08 -7.00 50.48
N ALA A 147 -15.69 -5.86 50.14
CA ALA A 147 -15.60 -5.31 48.79
C ALA A 147 -14.14 -4.98 48.42
N GLN A 148 -13.69 -5.47 47.26
CA GLN A 148 -12.38 -5.18 46.68
C GLN A 148 -12.30 -3.70 46.33
N ILE A 149 -11.49 -2.97 47.10
CA ILE A 149 -11.40 -1.51 47.06
C ILE A 149 -10.69 -0.98 45.81
N ASP A 150 -9.83 -1.81 45.23
CA ASP A 150 -9.02 -1.58 44.03
C ASP A 150 -9.59 -2.30 42.79
N ALA A 151 -10.75 -2.95 42.90
CA ALA A 151 -11.42 -3.63 41.80
C ALA A 151 -11.47 -2.75 40.54
N LYS A 152 -11.25 -3.36 39.37
CA LYS A 152 -11.12 -2.66 38.09
C LYS A 152 -12.26 -2.98 37.13
N THR A 153 -12.81 -1.95 36.48
CA THR A 153 -13.65 -2.11 35.29
C THR A 153 -12.82 -2.52 34.06
N LYS A 154 -13.50 -2.83 32.93
CA LYS A 154 -12.86 -3.11 31.64
C LYS A 154 -11.91 -2.02 31.14
N ASP A 155 -12.11 -0.76 31.55
CA ASP A 155 -11.25 0.39 31.23
C ASP A 155 -10.30 0.76 32.40
N GLU A 156 -10.19 -0.14 33.38
CA GLU A 156 -9.36 -0.03 34.60
C GLU A 156 -9.70 1.15 35.51
N LEU A 157 -10.95 1.65 35.47
CA LEU A 157 -11.45 2.53 36.53
C LEU A 157 -11.60 1.70 37.82
N THR A 158 -11.30 2.33 38.95
CA THR A 158 -11.56 1.81 40.30
C THR A 158 -12.71 2.60 40.96
N PRO A 159 -13.28 2.16 42.10
CA PRO A 159 -14.28 2.93 42.84
C PRO A 159 -13.81 4.35 43.20
N LEU A 160 -12.51 4.54 43.46
CA LEU A 160 -11.89 5.84 43.72
C LEU A 160 -11.93 6.77 42.49
N HIS A 161 -11.71 6.24 41.28
CA HIS A 161 -11.92 6.99 40.04
C HIS A 161 -13.39 7.40 39.86
N CYS A 162 -14.32 6.50 40.21
CA CYS A 162 -15.76 6.79 40.15
C CYS A 162 -16.17 7.90 41.14
N ALA A 163 -15.65 7.89 42.37
CA ALA A 163 -15.89 8.96 43.35
C ALA A 163 -15.32 10.29 42.87
N ALA A 164 -14.05 10.30 42.44
CA ALA A 164 -13.34 11.49 41.96
C ALA A 164 -13.99 12.12 40.73
N ARG A 165 -14.46 11.33 39.75
CA ARG A 165 -15.12 11.83 38.53
C ARG A 165 -16.49 12.48 38.79
N ASN A 166 -17.14 12.18 39.92
CA ASN A 166 -18.50 12.61 40.22
C ASN A 166 -18.59 13.56 41.45
N GLY A 167 -17.45 13.96 42.04
CA GLY A 167 -17.40 15.00 43.07
C GLY A 167 -17.52 14.51 44.52
N HIS A 168 -17.46 13.19 44.76
CA HIS A 168 -17.84 12.59 46.04
C HIS A 168 -16.70 12.59 47.08
N VAL A 169 -16.35 13.77 47.60
CA VAL A 169 -15.22 14.00 48.55
C VAL A 169 -15.24 13.02 49.73
N ARG A 170 -16.38 12.84 50.41
CA ARG A 170 -16.49 11.95 51.58
C ARG A 170 -16.29 10.46 51.23
N ILE A 171 -16.50 10.07 49.97
CA ILE A 171 -16.20 8.71 49.49
C ILE A 171 -14.73 8.56 49.13
N ILE A 172 -14.09 9.60 48.58
CA ILE A 172 -12.63 9.62 48.36
C ILE A 172 -11.91 9.41 49.69
N GLU A 173 -12.27 10.17 50.71
CA GLU A 173 -11.75 10.04 52.09
C GLU A 173 -11.90 8.61 52.62
N ILE A 174 -13.12 8.06 52.61
CA ILE A 174 -13.40 6.68 53.08
C ILE A 174 -12.58 5.64 52.32
N LEU A 175 -12.49 5.74 50.99
CA LEU A 175 -11.73 4.79 50.19
C LEU A 175 -10.23 4.87 50.51
N LEU A 176 -9.69 6.07 50.70
CA LEU A 176 -8.27 6.26 51.04
C LEU A 176 -7.94 5.79 52.46
N ASP A 177 -8.83 6.03 53.43
CA ASP A 177 -8.71 5.49 54.80
C ASP A 177 -8.65 3.95 54.82
N HIS A 178 -9.35 3.29 53.89
CA HIS A 178 -9.35 1.84 53.73
C HIS A 178 -8.27 1.34 52.75
N GLY A 179 -7.29 2.18 52.40
CA GLY A 179 -6.11 1.80 51.62
C GLY A 179 -6.29 1.78 50.10
N ALA A 180 -7.28 2.48 49.54
CA ALA A 180 -7.46 2.56 48.09
C ALA A 180 -6.21 3.13 47.39
N PRO A 181 -5.73 2.51 46.30
CA PRO A 181 -4.53 2.98 45.60
C PRO A 181 -4.74 4.35 44.94
N ILE A 182 -4.23 5.40 45.58
CA ILE A 182 -4.47 6.80 45.17
C ILE A 182 -3.90 7.13 43.78
N GLN A 183 -2.79 6.52 43.40
CA GLN A 183 -2.16 6.64 42.07
C GLN A 183 -2.57 5.52 41.10
N ALA A 184 -3.67 4.80 41.36
CA ALA A 184 -4.21 3.82 40.41
C ALA A 184 -4.46 4.46 39.04
N LYS A 185 -4.25 3.67 37.98
CA LYS A 185 -4.33 4.11 36.58
C LYS A 185 -5.46 3.38 35.86
N THR A 186 -6.25 4.14 35.10
CA THR A 186 -7.10 3.60 34.03
C THR A 186 -6.26 3.12 32.85
N LYS A 187 -6.90 2.44 31.88
CA LYS A 187 -6.28 1.95 30.64
C LYS A 187 -5.54 3.02 29.82
N ASN A 188 -5.92 4.30 29.98
CA ASN A 188 -5.28 5.45 29.31
C ASN A 188 -4.29 6.21 30.23
N GLY A 189 -4.00 5.68 31.42
CA GLY A 189 -3.10 6.30 32.40
C GLY A 189 -3.72 7.43 33.24
N LEU A 190 -5.01 7.73 33.12
CA LEU A 190 -5.66 8.70 34.02
C LEU A 190 -5.75 8.10 35.42
N SER A 191 -5.43 8.92 36.42
CA SER A 191 -5.60 8.63 37.86
C SER A 191 -6.79 9.39 38.47
N PRO A 192 -7.16 9.17 39.74
CA PRO A 192 -8.25 9.89 40.40
C PRO A 192 -8.13 11.43 40.36
N ILE A 193 -6.92 11.99 40.46
CA ILE A 193 -6.74 13.45 40.38
C ILE A 193 -7.04 14.00 38.97
N HIS A 194 -6.76 13.23 37.91
CA HIS A 194 -7.20 13.56 36.54
C HIS A 194 -8.72 13.51 36.40
N MET A 195 -9.38 12.54 37.03
CA MET A 195 -10.85 12.41 37.02
C MET A 195 -11.55 13.56 37.74
N ALA A 196 -11.03 13.97 38.91
CA ALA A 196 -11.52 15.15 39.62
C ALA A 196 -11.26 16.45 38.84
N ALA A 197 -10.09 16.56 38.19
CA ALA A 197 -9.78 17.69 37.32
C ALA A 197 -10.70 17.78 36.10
N GLN A 198 -11.11 16.65 35.50
CA GLN A 198 -12.05 16.59 34.38
C GLN A 198 -13.46 17.12 34.74
N GLY A 199 -13.88 16.97 36.00
CA GLY A 199 -15.19 17.40 36.50
C GLY A 199 -15.28 18.79 37.12
N ASP A 200 -14.18 19.56 37.16
CA ASP A 200 -14.04 20.81 37.95
C ASP A 200 -14.28 20.59 39.47
N HIS A 201 -14.07 19.36 39.95
CA HIS A 201 -14.31 18.94 41.34
C HIS A 201 -13.18 19.38 42.27
N VAL A 202 -13.07 20.70 42.47
CA VAL A 202 -12.02 21.39 43.23
C VAL A 202 -11.73 20.74 44.58
N ASP A 203 -12.76 20.41 45.35
CA ASP A 203 -12.58 19.85 46.71
C ASP A 203 -12.15 18.38 46.70
N CYS A 204 -12.47 17.63 45.64
CA CYS A 204 -11.90 16.30 45.43
C CYS A 204 -10.39 16.38 45.16
N VAL A 205 -9.93 17.37 44.37
CA VAL A 205 -8.50 17.60 44.15
C VAL A 205 -7.81 18.06 45.43
N LYS A 206 -8.42 18.94 46.24
CA LYS A 206 -7.88 19.29 47.58
C LYS A 206 -7.72 18.05 48.45
N GLN A 207 -8.72 17.16 48.49
CA GLN A 207 -8.69 15.95 49.31
C GLN A 207 -7.61 14.97 48.84
N LEU A 208 -7.51 14.71 47.53
CA LEU A 208 -6.48 13.85 46.96
C LEU A 208 -5.06 14.38 47.25
N LEU A 209 -4.85 15.70 47.17
CA LEU A 209 -3.57 16.32 47.53
C LEU A 209 -3.26 16.25 49.03
N GLN A 210 -4.27 16.19 49.91
CA GLN A 210 -4.05 15.96 51.35
C GLN A 210 -3.57 14.53 51.65
N TYR A 211 -4.04 13.53 50.90
CA TYR A 211 -3.54 12.16 50.92
C TYR A 211 -2.34 11.94 49.97
N ASN A 212 -1.55 13.00 49.70
CA ASN A 212 -0.29 12.96 48.95
C ASN A 212 -0.38 12.49 47.48
N ALA A 213 -1.52 12.66 46.78
CA ALA A 213 -1.56 12.49 45.32
C ALA A 213 -0.57 13.44 44.61
N GLU A 214 0.10 12.99 43.56
CA GLU A 214 1.04 13.82 42.80
C GLU A 214 0.29 14.82 41.91
N ILE A 215 0.58 16.11 42.07
CA ILE A 215 -0.15 17.18 41.36
C ILE A 215 0.15 17.27 39.86
N ASP A 216 1.37 16.89 39.47
CA ASP A 216 1.82 16.75 38.08
C ASP A 216 1.89 15.25 37.67
N ASP A 217 1.08 14.38 38.29
CA ASP A 217 0.93 13.00 37.82
C ASP A 217 0.61 12.96 36.30
N ILE A 218 1.03 11.90 35.60
CA ILE A 218 0.93 11.81 34.13
C ILE A 218 0.09 10.63 33.61
N THR A 219 -0.61 10.86 32.50
CA THR A 219 -1.22 9.82 31.66
C THR A 219 -0.20 9.15 30.72
N LEU A 220 -0.63 8.15 29.95
CA LEU A 220 0.20 7.55 28.89
C LEU A 220 0.59 8.57 27.79
N ASP A 221 -0.27 9.57 27.55
CA ASP A 221 0.01 10.71 26.67
C ASP A 221 0.82 11.84 27.36
N HIS A 222 1.37 11.58 28.54
CA HIS A 222 2.04 12.54 29.44
C HIS A 222 1.18 13.78 29.80
N LEU A 223 -0.15 13.69 29.71
CA LEU A 223 -1.05 14.75 30.17
C LEU A 223 -1.03 14.79 31.70
N THR A 224 -1.01 15.99 32.28
CA THR A 224 -1.20 16.21 33.73
C THR A 224 -2.63 16.67 34.04
N PRO A 225 -3.08 16.72 35.32
CA PRO A 225 -4.38 17.26 35.69
C PRO A 225 -4.61 18.69 35.18
N LEU A 226 -3.54 19.51 35.08
CA LEU A 226 -3.60 20.86 34.52
C LEU A 226 -3.84 20.87 33.00
N HIS A 227 -3.31 19.89 32.25
CA HIS A 227 -3.65 19.70 30.84
C HIS A 227 -5.13 19.33 30.65
N VAL A 228 -5.67 18.48 31.53
CA VAL A 228 -7.09 18.09 31.50
C VAL A 228 -7.99 19.29 31.82
N ALA A 229 -7.70 20.05 32.87
CA ALA A 229 -8.41 21.29 33.20
C ALA A 229 -8.35 22.31 32.04
N ALA A 230 -7.20 22.46 31.40
CA ALA A 230 -7.02 23.32 30.23
C ALA A 230 -7.74 22.83 28.97
N HIS A 231 -7.92 21.51 28.77
CA HIS A 231 -8.73 20.98 27.66
C HIS A 231 -10.23 21.21 27.88
N CYS A 232 -10.70 21.08 29.11
CA CYS A 232 -12.10 21.25 29.49
C CYS A 232 -12.52 22.71 29.65
N GLY A 233 -11.59 23.64 29.84
CA GLY A 233 -11.87 25.08 30.05
C GLY A 233 -12.11 25.45 31.52
N HIS A 234 -11.78 24.54 32.43
CA HIS A 234 -12.09 24.61 33.86
C HIS A 234 -11.18 25.59 34.59
N HIS A 235 -11.46 26.89 34.46
CA HIS A 235 -10.68 27.98 35.06
C HIS A 235 -10.58 27.89 36.59
N ARG A 236 -11.60 27.36 37.30
CA ARG A 236 -11.53 27.17 38.76
C ARG A 236 -10.53 26.07 39.11
N MET A 237 -10.67 24.88 38.52
CA MET A 237 -9.71 23.79 38.66
C MET A 237 -8.28 24.19 38.28
N ALA A 238 -8.09 24.81 37.11
CA ALA A 238 -6.79 25.27 36.63
C ALA A 238 -6.13 26.24 37.62
N LYS A 239 -6.92 27.16 38.21
CA LYS A 239 -6.40 28.06 39.25
C LYS A 239 -5.98 27.28 40.50
N VAL A 240 -6.83 26.38 41.01
CA VAL A 240 -6.52 25.61 42.23
C VAL A 240 -5.29 24.71 42.04
N LEU A 241 -5.08 24.14 40.85
CA LEU A 241 -3.88 23.37 40.52
C LEU A 241 -2.63 24.27 40.50
N LEU A 242 -2.68 25.43 39.85
CA LEU A 242 -1.56 26.39 39.79
C LEU A 242 -1.23 26.96 41.20
N ASP A 243 -2.25 27.37 41.97
CA ASP A 243 -2.14 27.83 43.36
C ASP A 243 -1.61 26.72 44.31
N LYS A 244 -1.61 25.45 43.88
CA LYS A 244 -1.04 24.30 44.58
C LYS A 244 0.29 23.79 43.98
N GLY A 245 0.86 24.50 43.01
CA GLY A 245 2.20 24.24 42.46
C GLY A 245 2.25 23.33 41.23
N ALA A 246 1.13 23.06 40.55
CA ALA A 246 1.14 22.36 39.26
C ALA A 246 1.93 23.16 38.22
N LYS A 247 2.78 22.49 37.43
CA LYS A 247 3.72 23.19 36.54
C LYS A 247 3.02 23.70 35.28
N PRO A 248 2.97 25.03 35.04
CA PRO A 248 2.29 25.63 33.86
C PRO A 248 2.93 25.26 32.53
N ASN A 249 4.19 24.79 32.56
CA ASN A 249 5.02 24.46 31.40
C ASN A 249 5.30 22.96 31.24
N SER A 250 4.59 22.09 31.99
CA SER A 250 4.64 20.64 31.76
C SER A 250 4.30 20.29 30.31
N ARG A 251 4.94 19.23 29.77
CA ARG A 251 4.79 18.78 28.39
C ARG A 251 4.07 17.44 28.31
N ALA A 252 3.03 17.37 27.50
CA ALA A 252 2.46 16.12 26.98
C ALA A 252 3.42 15.45 25.98
N LEU A 253 3.11 14.21 25.56
CA LEU A 253 3.96 13.37 24.70
C LEU A 253 4.37 14.05 23.38
N ASN A 254 3.46 14.84 22.79
CA ASN A 254 3.70 15.61 21.57
C ASN A 254 4.25 17.04 21.85
N GLY A 255 4.78 17.30 23.03
CA GLY A 255 5.36 18.58 23.46
C GLY A 255 4.34 19.69 23.74
N PHE A 256 3.04 19.40 23.64
CA PHE A 256 1.96 20.33 23.99
C PHE A 256 2.03 20.68 25.48
N THR A 257 1.90 21.96 25.80
CA THR A 257 1.71 22.45 27.18
C THR A 257 0.22 22.77 27.44
N PRO A 258 -0.21 22.99 28.70
CA PRO A 258 -1.58 23.44 29.00
C PRO A 258 -1.97 24.70 28.24
N LEU A 259 -1.03 25.61 27.97
CA LEU A 259 -1.26 26.83 27.19
C LEU A 259 -1.63 26.51 25.73
N HIS A 260 -0.89 25.61 25.07
CA HIS A 260 -1.21 25.16 23.70
C HIS A 260 -2.62 24.57 23.62
N ILE A 261 -3.01 23.78 24.63
CA ILE A 261 -4.34 23.17 24.70
C ILE A 261 -5.41 24.25 24.90
N ALA A 262 -5.22 25.19 25.82
CA ALA A 262 -6.14 26.30 26.05
C ALA A 262 -6.33 27.15 24.79
N CYS A 263 -5.24 27.48 24.06
CA CYS A 263 -5.29 28.18 22.78
C CYS A 263 -6.03 27.36 21.71
N LYS A 264 -5.69 26.07 21.52
CA LYS A 264 -6.36 25.16 20.56
C LYS A 264 -7.87 25.07 20.77
N LYS A 265 -8.31 25.13 22.02
CA LYS A 265 -9.72 24.97 22.45
C LYS A 265 -10.46 26.30 22.65
N ASN A 266 -9.82 27.45 22.36
CA ASN A 266 -10.35 28.80 22.57
C ASN A 266 -10.75 29.12 24.03
N HIS A 267 -10.10 28.49 25.02
CA HIS A 267 -10.40 28.65 26.44
C HIS A 267 -9.73 29.90 27.03
N MET A 268 -10.14 31.08 26.56
CA MET A 268 -9.52 32.38 26.88
C MET A 268 -9.30 32.62 28.39
N ARG A 269 -10.24 32.22 29.25
CA ARG A 269 -10.11 32.35 30.72
C ARG A 269 -9.05 31.46 31.35
N VAL A 270 -8.74 30.32 30.75
CA VAL A 270 -7.63 29.46 31.22
C VAL A 270 -6.31 29.95 30.63
N MET A 271 -6.30 30.39 29.38
CA MET A 271 -5.14 30.96 28.71
C MET A 271 -4.59 32.20 29.44
N ASP A 272 -5.44 33.19 29.76
CA ASP A 272 -5.03 34.39 30.52
C ASP A 272 -4.50 34.04 31.92
N LEU A 273 -5.10 33.06 32.60
CA LEU A 273 -4.64 32.56 33.89
C LEU A 273 -3.27 31.89 33.78
N LEU A 274 -3.04 31.05 32.77
CA LEU A 274 -1.75 30.40 32.52
C LEU A 274 -0.66 31.42 32.20
N LEU A 275 -0.94 32.41 31.36
CA LEU A 275 0.00 33.49 31.03
C LEU A 275 0.34 34.36 32.26
N LYS A 276 -0.62 34.56 33.17
CA LYS A 276 -0.37 35.23 34.47
C LYS A 276 0.48 34.38 35.43
N GLN A 277 0.35 33.06 35.37
CA GLN A 277 1.14 32.10 36.16
C GLN A 277 2.37 31.59 35.38
N SER A 278 3.07 32.47 34.66
CA SER A 278 4.36 32.19 33.99
C SER A 278 4.37 30.99 33.01
N ALA A 279 3.26 30.68 32.34
CA ALA A 279 3.30 29.82 31.17
C ALA A 279 4.08 30.51 30.03
N SER A 280 5.06 29.80 29.45
CA SER A 280 5.91 30.32 28.39
C SER A 280 5.11 30.46 27.09
N ILE A 281 5.05 31.70 26.60
CA ILE A 281 4.32 32.06 25.38
C ILE A 281 5.00 31.55 24.10
N GLU A 282 6.31 31.28 24.16
CA GLU A 282 7.14 30.70 23.10
C GLU A 282 7.53 29.23 23.39
N ALA A 283 6.80 28.53 24.26
CA ALA A 283 6.94 27.07 24.36
C ALA A 283 6.61 26.43 23.00
N VAL A 284 7.32 25.37 22.61
CA VAL A 284 7.10 24.66 21.33
C VAL A 284 6.73 23.18 21.51
N THR A 285 5.86 22.66 20.65
CA THR A 285 5.61 21.21 20.49
C THR A 285 6.85 20.46 19.95
N GLU A 286 6.82 19.13 19.91
CA GLU A 286 7.87 18.35 19.20
C GLU A 286 7.94 18.68 17.69
N SER A 287 6.86 19.26 17.14
CA SER A 287 6.80 19.78 15.77
C SER A 287 7.14 21.28 15.66
N GLY A 288 7.65 21.91 16.71
CA GLY A 288 8.07 23.32 16.71
C GLY A 288 6.92 24.34 16.71
N LEU A 289 5.67 23.92 16.90
CA LEU A 289 4.52 24.83 16.91
C LEU A 289 4.45 25.55 18.26
N THR A 290 4.34 26.87 18.24
CA THR A 290 4.04 27.69 19.43
C THR A 290 2.53 27.81 19.67
N PRO A 291 2.05 28.30 20.84
CA PRO A 291 0.64 28.59 21.05
C PRO A 291 0.03 29.52 19.99
N LEU A 292 0.83 30.45 19.46
CA LEU A 292 0.43 31.35 18.38
C LEU A 292 0.21 30.60 17.06
N HIS A 293 1.12 29.69 16.66
CA HIS A 293 0.92 28.81 15.50
C HIS A 293 -0.38 28.01 15.61
N VAL A 294 -0.64 27.43 16.79
CA VAL A 294 -1.83 26.63 17.06
C VAL A 294 -3.11 27.47 17.03
N ALA A 295 -3.08 28.69 17.58
CA ALA A 295 -4.21 29.62 17.52
C ALA A 295 -4.49 30.08 16.08
N SER A 296 -3.44 30.40 15.30
CA SER A 296 -3.56 30.86 13.93
C SER A 296 -4.02 29.77 12.96
N PHE A 297 -3.64 28.50 13.18
CA PHE A 297 -4.18 27.37 12.41
C PHE A 297 -5.66 27.08 12.71
N MET A 298 -6.14 27.44 13.90
CA MET A 298 -7.50 27.12 14.37
C MET A 298 -8.49 28.29 14.21
N GLY A 299 -8.05 29.43 13.67
CA GLY A 299 -8.90 30.60 13.40
C GLY A 299 -9.24 31.45 14.63
N HIS A 300 -8.61 31.22 15.78
CA HIS A 300 -9.00 31.85 17.05
C HIS A 300 -8.46 33.28 17.19
N LEU A 301 -9.02 34.22 16.42
CA LEU A 301 -8.57 35.62 16.35
C LEU A 301 -8.39 36.29 17.72
N ASN A 302 -9.31 36.07 18.66
CA ASN A 302 -9.22 36.66 20.01
C ASN A 302 -8.08 36.08 20.86
N VAL A 303 -7.69 34.82 20.61
CA VAL A 303 -6.49 34.21 21.20
C VAL A 303 -5.23 34.80 20.55
N VAL A 304 -5.20 34.89 19.22
CA VAL A 304 -4.09 35.50 18.45
C VAL A 304 -3.83 36.94 18.91
N LYS A 305 -4.89 37.75 19.07
CA LYS A 305 -4.83 39.13 19.58
C LYS A 305 -4.19 39.21 20.96
N ILE A 306 -4.61 38.38 21.92
CA ILE A 306 -4.05 38.39 23.28
C ILE A 306 -2.61 37.87 23.30
N LEU A 307 -2.27 36.85 22.49
CA LEU A 307 -0.90 36.33 22.43
C LEU A 307 0.08 37.39 21.91
N LEU A 308 -0.25 38.09 20.81
CA LEU A 308 0.58 39.18 20.28
C LEU A 308 0.69 40.35 21.28
N GLN A 309 -0.42 40.74 21.93
CA GLN A 309 -0.41 41.73 23.02
C GLN A 309 0.41 41.31 24.26
N LYS A 310 0.73 40.02 24.39
CA LYS A 310 1.59 39.45 25.45
C LYS A 310 3.02 39.16 24.97
N GLY A 311 3.39 39.62 23.78
CA GLY A 311 4.75 39.53 23.25
C GLY A 311 5.07 38.24 22.50
N ALA A 312 4.06 37.48 22.05
CA ALA A 312 4.30 36.35 21.15
C ALA A 312 4.88 36.84 19.81
N SER A 313 5.81 36.08 19.22
CA SER A 313 6.47 36.46 17.97
C SER A 313 5.69 36.01 16.73
N PRO A 314 5.22 36.93 15.86
CA PRO A 314 4.58 36.58 14.59
C PRO A 314 5.55 36.02 13.54
N SER A 315 6.87 36.09 13.80
CA SER A 315 7.94 35.55 12.97
C SER A 315 8.58 34.28 13.53
N ALA A 316 8.14 33.78 14.68
CA ALA A 316 8.52 32.45 15.17
C ALA A 316 8.22 31.38 14.11
N SER A 317 9.04 30.33 14.05
CA SER A 317 8.94 29.31 13.01
C SER A 317 9.03 27.88 13.57
N ASN A 318 8.32 26.96 12.91
CA ASN A 318 8.26 25.55 13.30
C ASN A 318 9.40 24.71 12.67
N VAL A 319 9.40 23.38 12.86
CA VAL A 319 10.45 22.49 12.29
C VAL A 319 10.47 22.42 10.75
N LYS A 320 9.47 23.00 10.08
CA LYS A 320 9.41 23.18 8.62
C LYS A 320 9.69 24.63 8.20
N VAL A 321 10.12 25.49 9.13
CA VAL A 321 10.31 26.94 8.96
C VAL A 321 9.00 27.68 8.60
N GLU A 322 7.84 27.05 8.78
CA GLU A 322 6.54 27.72 8.64
C GLU A 322 6.27 28.63 9.85
N THR A 323 5.67 29.79 9.61
CA THR A 323 5.29 30.79 10.63
C THR A 323 3.79 30.74 10.96
N PRO A 324 3.27 31.46 11.98
CA PRO A 324 1.82 31.57 12.22
C PRO A 324 1.03 32.08 11.01
N LEU A 325 1.63 32.93 10.16
CA LEU A 325 1.03 33.39 8.91
C LEU A 325 0.88 32.25 7.89
N HIS A 326 1.88 31.36 7.76
CA HIS A 326 1.74 30.15 6.94
C HIS A 326 0.61 29.24 7.43
N MET A 327 0.42 29.13 8.75
CA MET A 327 -0.68 28.36 9.33
C MET A 327 -2.04 28.95 8.96
N ALA A 328 -2.22 30.27 9.11
CA ALA A 328 -3.43 30.97 8.71
C ALA A 328 -3.70 30.88 7.20
N SER A 329 -2.67 31.08 6.36
CA SER A 329 -2.74 30.96 4.89
C SER A 329 -2.99 29.54 4.39
N ARG A 330 -2.65 28.51 5.18
CA ARG A 330 -3.00 27.11 4.88
C ARG A 330 -4.44 26.80 5.28
N ALA A 331 -4.88 27.28 6.44
CA ALA A 331 -6.23 27.02 6.97
C ALA A 331 -7.33 27.89 6.34
N GLY A 332 -6.99 29.05 5.78
CA GLY A 332 -7.95 29.97 5.13
C GLY A 332 -8.49 31.08 6.04
N HIS A 333 -7.86 31.32 7.19
CA HIS A 333 -8.35 32.29 8.19
C HIS A 333 -7.93 33.72 7.83
N TYR A 334 -8.78 34.40 7.07
CA TYR A 334 -8.57 35.77 6.57
C TYR A 334 -8.26 36.76 7.70
N GLU A 335 -9.14 36.87 8.70
CA GLU A 335 -9.07 37.88 9.77
C GLU A 335 -7.85 37.68 10.69
N VAL A 336 -7.41 36.42 10.80
CA VAL A 336 -6.17 36.05 11.52
C VAL A 336 -4.93 36.46 10.72
N ALA A 337 -4.93 36.23 9.40
CA ALA A 337 -3.81 36.62 8.55
C ALA A 337 -3.70 38.16 8.44
N GLU A 338 -4.84 38.86 8.30
CA GLU A 338 -4.94 40.32 8.32
C GLU A 338 -4.32 40.88 9.60
N PHE A 339 -4.80 40.43 10.77
CA PHE A 339 -4.26 40.89 12.05
C PHE A 339 -2.78 40.51 12.26
N LEU A 340 -2.32 39.36 11.74
CA LEU A 340 -0.89 39.01 11.76
C LEU A 340 -0.06 39.98 10.90
N LEU A 341 -0.53 40.36 9.71
CA LEU A 341 0.14 41.30 8.80
C LEU A 341 0.19 42.72 9.38
N GLU A 342 -0.90 43.18 9.99
CA GLU A 342 -0.94 44.44 10.77
C GLU A 342 0.11 44.47 11.89
N ASN A 343 0.34 43.31 12.53
CA ASN A 343 1.30 43.14 13.62
C ASN A 343 2.69 42.65 13.11
N ALA A 344 3.07 43.07 11.90
CA ALA A 344 4.40 42.86 11.31
C ALA A 344 4.81 41.39 11.08
N ALA A 345 3.86 40.48 10.82
CA ALA A 345 4.19 39.16 10.32
C ALA A 345 4.89 39.25 8.94
N PRO A 346 6.02 38.54 8.72
CA PRO A 346 6.74 38.59 7.46
C PRO A 346 5.97 37.91 6.31
N VAL A 347 5.41 38.73 5.42
CA VAL A 347 4.49 38.31 4.33
C VAL A 347 5.12 37.32 3.33
N ASP A 348 6.41 37.49 2.99
CA ASP A 348 7.19 36.61 2.11
C ASP A 348 8.19 35.74 2.89
N ALA A 349 7.90 35.43 4.16
CA ALA A 349 8.69 34.44 4.90
C ALA A 349 8.73 33.11 4.12
N LYS A 350 9.92 32.49 4.07
CA LYS A 350 10.12 31.21 3.39
C LYS A 350 10.13 30.06 4.39
N ALA A 351 9.11 29.21 4.30
CA ALA A 351 9.14 27.87 4.86
C ALA A 351 10.03 26.94 4.02
N LYS A 352 10.10 25.67 4.42
CA LYS A 352 10.75 24.60 3.65
C LYS A 352 10.25 24.58 2.19
N ASP A 353 11.18 24.26 1.29
CA ASP A 353 11.00 24.26 -0.17
C ASP A 353 10.75 25.67 -0.74
N ASP A 354 11.24 26.71 -0.06
CA ASP A 354 11.06 28.15 -0.36
C ASP A 354 9.59 28.59 -0.50
N GLN A 355 8.66 27.83 0.07
CA GLN A 355 7.23 28.14 0.04
C GLN A 355 6.93 29.33 0.95
N THR A 356 6.21 30.32 0.43
CA THR A 356 5.71 31.47 1.20
C THR A 356 4.24 31.28 1.61
N PRO A 357 3.66 32.12 2.49
CA PRO A 357 2.23 32.08 2.82
C PRO A 357 1.33 32.18 1.57
N LEU A 358 1.74 32.97 0.57
CA LEU A 358 1.06 33.12 -0.71
C LEU A 358 1.02 31.80 -1.51
N HIS A 359 2.09 31.00 -1.50
CA HIS A 359 2.08 29.65 -2.09
C HIS A 359 1.12 28.70 -1.35
N CYS A 360 0.94 28.89 -0.04
CA CYS A 360 0.03 28.08 0.76
C CYS A 360 -1.43 28.45 0.48
N ALA A 361 -1.78 29.74 0.47
CA ALA A 361 -3.11 30.22 0.11
C ALA A 361 -3.48 29.87 -1.34
N ALA A 362 -2.53 30.00 -2.28
CA ALA A 362 -2.73 29.67 -3.69
C ALA A 362 -2.96 28.17 -3.95
N ARG A 363 -2.35 27.28 -3.16
CA ARG A 363 -2.63 25.83 -3.23
C ARG A 363 -4.03 25.47 -2.76
N MET A 364 -4.52 26.15 -1.73
CA MET A 364 -5.81 25.85 -1.12
C MET A 364 -6.99 26.57 -1.79
N GLY A 365 -6.74 27.47 -2.75
CA GLY A 365 -7.78 28.21 -3.45
C GLY A 365 -8.38 29.38 -2.66
N HIS A 366 -7.71 29.82 -1.59
CA HIS A 366 -8.21 30.84 -0.65
C HIS A 366 -8.14 32.25 -1.27
N LYS A 367 -8.99 32.53 -2.26
CA LYS A 367 -8.96 33.72 -3.12
C LYS A 367 -8.85 35.07 -2.39
N GLU A 368 -9.65 35.30 -1.35
CA GLU A 368 -9.61 36.57 -0.60
C GLU A 368 -8.31 36.73 0.21
N LEU A 369 -7.76 35.61 0.69
CA LEU A 369 -6.50 35.58 1.43
C LEU A 369 -5.28 35.70 0.51
N VAL A 370 -5.38 35.21 -0.73
CA VAL A 370 -4.41 35.50 -1.80
C VAL A 370 -4.43 37.00 -2.12
N LYS A 371 -5.61 37.61 -2.27
CA LYS A 371 -5.78 39.05 -2.51
C LYS A 371 -5.17 39.88 -1.37
N LEU A 372 -5.52 39.58 -0.12
CA LEU A 372 -4.98 40.25 1.08
C LEU A 372 -3.44 40.19 1.15
N LEU A 373 -2.84 39.02 0.90
CA LEU A 373 -1.38 38.88 0.91
C LEU A 373 -0.72 39.77 -0.15
N LEU A 374 -1.29 39.85 -1.36
CA LEU A 374 -0.81 40.69 -2.45
C LEU A 374 -0.99 42.19 -2.15
N GLU A 375 -2.09 42.58 -1.51
CA GLU A 375 -2.32 43.95 -1.02
C GLU A 375 -1.32 44.35 0.09
N HIS A 376 -0.91 43.39 0.94
CA HIS A 376 0.22 43.51 1.86
C HIS A 376 1.60 43.28 1.20
N LYS A 377 1.69 43.39 -0.13
CA LYS A 377 2.94 43.37 -0.93
C LYS A 377 3.69 42.02 -0.96
N ALA A 378 2.99 40.90 -0.79
CA ALA A 378 3.54 39.60 -1.15
C ALA A 378 3.96 39.57 -2.63
N ASN A 379 5.13 39.03 -2.93
CA ASN A 379 5.64 38.93 -4.30
C ASN A 379 4.92 37.78 -5.07
N PRO A 380 4.09 38.09 -6.08
CA PRO A 380 3.38 37.07 -6.88
C PRO A 380 4.31 36.18 -7.71
N ASN A 381 5.58 36.57 -7.82
CA ASN A 381 6.63 35.93 -8.60
C ASN A 381 7.74 35.31 -7.72
N SER A 382 7.55 35.23 -6.40
CA SER A 382 8.32 34.36 -5.50
C SER A 382 8.25 32.91 -6.00
N THR A 383 9.32 32.13 -5.83
CA THR A 383 9.42 30.74 -6.32
C THR A 383 9.85 29.77 -5.24
N THR A 384 9.31 28.55 -5.31
CA THR A 384 9.77 27.39 -4.52
C THR A 384 11.15 26.89 -4.97
N THR A 385 11.73 25.95 -4.22
CA THR A 385 13.00 25.26 -4.58
C THR A 385 12.95 24.55 -5.94
N ALA A 386 11.77 24.15 -6.41
CA ALA A 386 11.56 23.57 -7.76
C ALA A 386 11.21 24.62 -8.84
N GLY A 387 11.08 25.90 -8.46
CA GLY A 387 10.81 27.02 -9.37
C GLY A 387 9.33 27.30 -9.64
N HIS A 388 8.40 26.67 -8.93
CA HIS A 388 6.97 26.99 -9.05
C HIS A 388 6.68 28.33 -8.37
N THR A 389 5.98 29.24 -9.04
CA THR A 389 5.36 30.43 -8.42
C THR A 389 3.97 30.10 -7.86
N PRO A 390 3.33 30.98 -7.06
CA PRO A 390 1.92 30.81 -6.67
C PRO A 390 0.98 30.61 -7.86
N LEU A 391 1.26 31.25 -9.01
CA LEU A 391 0.51 31.07 -10.25
C LEU A 391 0.64 29.66 -10.84
N HIS A 392 1.84 29.04 -10.78
CA HIS A 392 2.01 27.63 -11.18
C HIS A 392 1.24 26.69 -10.24
N ILE A 393 1.20 26.99 -8.94
CA ILE A 393 0.48 26.17 -7.96
C ILE A 393 -1.04 26.30 -8.17
N ALA A 394 -1.58 27.52 -8.26
CA ALA A 394 -3.00 27.73 -8.54
C ALA A 394 -3.43 27.08 -9.87
N ALA A 395 -2.55 27.08 -10.87
CA ALA A 395 -2.78 26.43 -12.16
C ALA A 395 -2.67 24.90 -12.15
N ARG A 396 -1.88 24.31 -11.23
CA ARG A 396 -1.85 22.86 -10.98
C ARG A 396 -3.14 22.38 -10.35
N GLU A 397 -3.60 23.07 -9.31
CA GLU A 397 -4.77 22.62 -8.54
C GLU A 397 -6.10 22.94 -9.28
N GLY A 398 -6.13 24.03 -10.06
CA GLY A 398 -7.27 24.43 -10.90
C GLY A 398 -8.06 25.64 -10.41
N HIS A 399 -7.50 26.46 -9.53
CA HIS A 399 -8.21 27.54 -8.84
C HIS A 399 -8.38 28.80 -9.71
N VAL A 400 -9.32 28.76 -10.67
CA VAL A 400 -9.54 29.80 -11.70
C VAL A 400 -9.61 31.24 -11.13
N GLN A 401 -10.36 31.46 -10.05
CA GLN A 401 -10.48 32.79 -9.43
C GLN A 401 -9.18 33.24 -8.74
N THR A 402 -8.42 32.31 -8.17
CA THR A 402 -7.08 32.58 -7.62
C THR A 402 -6.08 32.91 -8.72
N VAL A 403 -6.12 32.18 -9.84
CA VAL A 403 -5.35 32.49 -11.06
C VAL A 403 -5.70 33.88 -11.56
N ARG A 404 -6.99 34.24 -11.64
CA ARG A 404 -7.45 35.57 -12.07
C ARG A 404 -6.86 36.68 -11.20
N ILE A 405 -7.01 36.59 -9.88
CA ILE A 405 -6.46 37.57 -8.91
C ILE A 405 -4.93 37.67 -9.03
N LEU A 406 -4.21 36.55 -9.17
CA LEU A 406 -2.76 36.57 -9.36
C LEU A 406 -2.36 37.30 -10.65
N LEU A 407 -3.07 37.07 -11.76
CA LEU A 407 -2.80 37.72 -13.05
C LEU A 407 -3.17 39.21 -13.06
N ASP A 408 -4.24 39.58 -12.36
CA ASP A 408 -4.65 40.98 -12.17
C ASP A 408 -3.68 41.73 -11.23
N MET A 409 -2.94 41.01 -10.39
CA MET A 409 -1.89 41.52 -9.48
C MET A 409 -0.47 41.14 -9.98
N GLU A 410 -0.21 41.27 -11.29
CA GLU A 410 1.12 41.21 -11.92
C GLU A 410 1.92 39.88 -11.80
N ALA A 411 1.24 38.73 -11.62
CA ALA A 411 1.90 37.42 -11.74
C ALA A 411 2.36 37.11 -13.18
N GLN A 412 3.63 36.78 -13.35
CA GLN A 412 4.28 36.61 -14.65
C GLN A 412 4.03 35.21 -15.24
N GLN A 413 3.21 35.16 -16.29
CA GLN A 413 2.90 33.94 -17.06
C GLN A 413 4.10 33.34 -17.80
N THR A 414 5.19 34.10 -17.94
CA THR A 414 6.44 33.68 -18.61
C THR A 414 7.48 33.08 -17.65
N LYS A 415 7.27 33.14 -16.33
CA LYS A 415 8.13 32.43 -15.37
C LYS A 415 8.05 30.93 -15.60
N MET A 416 9.17 30.24 -15.37
CA MET A 416 9.31 28.80 -15.58
C MET A 416 9.82 28.10 -14.32
N THR A 417 9.39 26.85 -14.12
CA THR A 417 9.99 25.91 -13.16
C THR A 417 11.42 25.52 -13.55
N LYS A 418 12.15 24.81 -12.67
CA LYS A 418 13.47 24.23 -13.01
C LYS A 418 13.44 23.22 -14.16
N LYS A 419 12.27 22.67 -14.48
CA LYS A 419 12.03 21.81 -15.65
C LYS A 419 11.51 22.60 -16.87
N GLY A 420 11.49 23.94 -16.81
CA GLY A 420 11.19 24.83 -17.93
C GLY A 420 9.70 24.97 -18.25
N PHE A 421 8.81 24.54 -17.36
CA PHE A 421 7.36 24.63 -17.58
C PHE A 421 6.84 25.98 -17.08
N THR A 422 6.04 26.67 -17.90
CA THR A 422 5.26 27.86 -17.50
C THR A 422 3.93 27.44 -16.85
N PRO A 423 3.12 28.35 -16.26
CA PRO A 423 1.82 28.01 -15.70
C PRO A 423 0.87 27.36 -16.71
N LEU A 424 0.97 27.73 -18.00
CA LEU A 424 0.17 27.10 -19.07
C LEU A 424 0.62 25.66 -19.38
N HIS A 425 1.92 25.34 -19.28
CA HIS A 425 2.38 23.94 -19.35
C HIS A 425 1.82 23.12 -18.18
N VAL A 426 1.80 23.70 -16.97
CA VAL A 426 1.28 23.03 -15.77
C VAL A 426 -0.25 22.81 -15.89
N ALA A 427 -1.02 23.82 -16.29
CA ALA A 427 -2.45 23.65 -16.57
C ALA A 427 -2.70 22.57 -17.65
N SER A 428 -1.85 22.53 -18.68
CA SER A 428 -1.89 21.53 -19.76
C SER A 428 -1.55 20.11 -19.32
N LYS A 429 -0.66 19.95 -18.33
CA LYS A 429 -0.37 18.64 -17.72
C LYS A 429 -1.54 18.14 -16.87
N TYR A 430 -2.12 19.01 -16.05
CA TYR A 430 -3.12 18.65 -15.04
C TYR A 430 -4.58 18.79 -15.53
N GLY A 431 -4.80 18.90 -16.85
CA GLY A 431 -6.13 18.90 -17.46
C GLY A 431 -7.01 20.10 -17.11
N LYS A 432 -6.42 21.23 -16.70
CA LYS A 432 -7.16 22.38 -16.15
C LYS A 432 -7.62 23.34 -17.25
N VAL A 433 -8.65 22.92 -18.01
CA VAL A 433 -9.20 23.63 -19.18
C VAL A 433 -9.49 25.11 -18.87
N ASP A 434 -10.33 25.40 -17.87
CA ASP A 434 -10.75 26.76 -17.50
C ASP A 434 -9.56 27.68 -17.14
N VAL A 435 -8.51 27.11 -16.53
CA VAL A 435 -7.27 27.83 -16.21
C VAL A 435 -6.44 28.06 -17.45
N ALA A 436 -6.29 27.05 -18.32
CA ALA A 436 -5.59 27.19 -19.58
C ALA A 436 -6.27 28.25 -20.46
N GLU A 437 -7.60 28.30 -20.49
CA GLU A 437 -8.35 29.32 -21.23
C GLU A 437 -8.10 30.71 -20.64
N LEU A 438 -8.24 30.89 -19.33
CA LEU A 438 -7.95 32.16 -18.65
C LEU A 438 -6.50 32.64 -18.88
N LEU A 439 -5.52 31.74 -18.90
CA LEU A 439 -4.13 32.09 -19.23
C LEU A 439 -4.00 32.54 -20.70
N LEU A 440 -4.67 31.86 -21.64
CA LEU A 440 -4.67 32.23 -23.06
C LEU A 440 -5.39 33.58 -23.30
N GLU A 441 -6.53 33.82 -22.64
CA GLU A 441 -7.23 35.12 -22.62
C GLU A 441 -6.34 36.25 -22.08
N LYS A 442 -5.52 35.95 -21.06
CA LYS A 442 -4.55 36.87 -20.47
C LYS A 442 -3.21 36.91 -21.23
N GLY A 443 -3.13 36.35 -22.44
CA GLY A 443 -2.00 36.50 -23.34
C GLY A 443 -0.83 35.52 -23.15
N ALA A 444 -1.03 34.39 -22.46
CA ALA A 444 -0.04 33.32 -22.45
C ALA A 444 0.17 32.77 -23.88
N ASN A 445 1.42 32.69 -24.32
CA ASN A 445 1.75 32.15 -25.64
C ASN A 445 1.58 30.60 -25.66
N PRO A 446 0.65 30.01 -26.46
CA PRO A 446 0.45 28.56 -26.54
C PRO A 446 1.64 27.80 -27.15
N ASN A 447 2.54 28.52 -27.82
CA ASN A 447 3.77 28.01 -28.42
C ASN A 447 5.02 28.31 -27.57
N SER A 448 4.85 28.67 -26.29
CA SER A 448 5.98 28.84 -25.36
C SER A 448 6.80 27.56 -25.28
N ALA A 449 8.05 27.59 -25.74
CA ALA A 449 8.95 26.43 -25.65
C ALA A 449 9.63 26.38 -24.27
N GLY A 450 9.36 25.33 -23.50
CA GLY A 450 10.04 25.01 -22.26
C GLY A 450 11.39 24.29 -22.48
N LYS A 451 11.86 23.62 -21.42
CA LYS A 451 13.06 22.75 -21.51
C LYS A 451 12.79 21.63 -22.53
N ASN A 452 13.83 21.22 -23.25
CA ASN A 452 13.74 20.27 -24.36
C ASN A 452 12.82 20.69 -25.52
N GLY A 453 12.44 21.98 -25.63
CA GLY A 453 11.59 22.48 -26.73
C GLY A 453 10.13 22.04 -26.65
N LEU A 454 9.71 21.43 -25.54
CA LEU A 454 8.32 21.05 -25.30
C LEU A 454 7.45 22.32 -25.25
N THR A 455 6.26 22.26 -25.84
CA THR A 455 5.23 23.32 -25.72
C THR A 455 4.08 22.81 -24.86
N PRO A 456 3.18 23.67 -24.36
CA PRO A 456 1.95 23.26 -23.68
C PRO A 456 1.16 22.17 -24.44
N LEU A 457 1.14 22.23 -25.78
CA LEU A 457 0.50 21.24 -26.63
C LEU A 457 1.14 19.85 -26.52
N HIS A 458 2.47 19.76 -26.53
CA HIS A 458 3.18 18.49 -26.30
C HIS A 458 2.86 17.89 -24.93
N VAL A 459 2.77 18.75 -23.91
CA VAL A 459 2.47 18.33 -22.52
C VAL A 459 1.01 17.91 -22.36
N ALA A 460 0.06 18.60 -23.00
CA ALA A 460 -1.35 18.22 -23.04
C ALA A 460 -1.55 16.85 -23.70
N VAL A 461 -0.92 16.64 -24.86
CA VAL A 461 -0.95 15.35 -25.57
C VAL A 461 -0.32 14.24 -24.73
N HIS A 462 0.87 14.44 -24.14
CA HIS A 462 1.49 13.38 -23.34
C HIS A 462 0.63 12.89 -22.15
N HIS A 463 -0.27 13.73 -21.64
CA HIS A 463 -1.18 13.39 -20.53
C HIS A 463 -2.62 13.11 -21.01
N ASN A 464 -2.83 12.94 -22.33
CA ASN A 464 -4.10 12.66 -22.99
C ASN A 464 -5.23 13.67 -22.69
N ASN A 465 -4.88 14.93 -22.43
CA ASN A 465 -5.84 15.98 -22.05
C ASN A 465 -6.52 16.59 -23.29
N LEU A 466 -7.38 15.81 -23.96
CA LEU A 466 -8.04 16.15 -25.23
C LEU A 466 -8.68 17.55 -25.24
N ASP A 467 -9.40 17.94 -24.18
CA ASP A 467 -10.05 19.25 -24.13
C ASP A 467 -9.04 20.41 -24.11
N VAL A 468 -7.89 20.22 -23.43
CA VAL A 468 -6.81 21.22 -23.45
C VAL A 468 -6.06 21.20 -24.78
N VAL A 469 -5.95 20.05 -25.47
CA VAL A 469 -5.45 19.99 -26.85
C VAL A 469 -6.34 20.82 -27.78
N ASN A 470 -7.66 20.60 -27.75
CA ASN A 470 -8.65 21.31 -28.57
C ASN A 470 -8.63 22.83 -28.30
N LEU A 471 -8.56 23.21 -27.02
CA LEU A 471 -8.41 24.60 -26.60
C LEU A 471 -7.10 25.22 -27.10
N LEU A 472 -5.96 24.53 -26.96
CA LEU A 472 -4.66 25.05 -27.39
C LEU A 472 -4.61 25.26 -28.90
N VAL A 473 -5.04 24.29 -29.72
CA VAL A 473 -4.99 24.43 -31.19
C VAL A 473 -5.96 25.50 -31.69
N SER A 474 -7.16 25.61 -31.11
CA SER A 474 -8.14 26.66 -31.47
C SER A 474 -7.69 28.06 -31.06
N LYS A 475 -6.84 28.20 -30.04
CA LYS A 475 -6.24 29.47 -29.57
C LYS A 475 -4.82 29.71 -30.15
N GLY A 476 -4.42 28.99 -31.21
CA GLY A 476 -3.18 29.26 -31.98
C GLY A 476 -1.95 28.43 -31.60
N GLY A 477 -2.12 27.35 -30.84
CA GLY A 477 -1.08 26.34 -30.58
C GLY A 477 -0.77 25.54 -31.85
N SER A 478 0.47 25.61 -32.33
CA SER A 478 0.90 25.00 -33.59
C SER A 478 1.16 23.50 -33.43
N PRO A 479 0.45 22.62 -34.15
CA PRO A 479 0.76 21.19 -34.15
C PRO A 479 2.07 20.86 -34.88
N HIS A 480 2.68 21.83 -35.55
CA HIS A 480 3.97 21.73 -36.23
C HIS A 480 5.17 22.07 -35.32
N SER A 481 4.93 22.58 -34.11
CA SER A 481 6.00 22.75 -33.13
C SER A 481 6.70 21.42 -32.87
N ALA A 482 8.03 21.42 -32.86
CA ALA A 482 8.85 20.24 -32.64
C ALA A 482 9.69 20.37 -31.37
N ALA A 483 9.69 19.32 -30.56
CA ALA A 483 10.59 19.16 -29.42
C ALA A 483 12.05 18.93 -29.86
N ARG A 484 13.00 18.87 -28.92
CA ARG A 484 14.45 18.79 -29.17
C ARG A 484 14.89 17.55 -29.98
N ASN A 485 14.11 16.47 -30.01
CA ASN A 485 14.35 15.29 -30.86
C ASN A 485 13.61 15.36 -32.22
N GLY A 486 12.89 16.45 -32.50
CA GLY A 486 12.06 16.61 -33.70
C GLY A 486 10.62 16.09 -33.57
N TYR A 487 10.24 15.47 -32.45
CA TYR A 487 8.85 15.04 -32.27
C TYR A 487 7.91 16.24 -32.22
N THR A 488 6.87 16.18 -33.04
CA THR A 488 5.68 17.04 -32.91
C THR A 488 4.67 16.43 -31.95
N ALA A 489 3.64 17.20 -31.59
CA ALA A 489 2.48 16.72 -30.83
C ALA A 489 1.90 15.40 -31.39
N LEU A 490 1.79 15.28 -32.72
CA LEU A 490 1.24 14.09 -33.37
C LEU A 490 2.11 12.83 -33.19
N HIS A 491 3.44 12.96 -33.07
CA HIS A 491 4.31 11.81 -32.78
C HIS A 491 3.99 11.18 -31.42
N ILE A 492 3.73 12.02 -30.40
CA ILE A 492 3.38 11.56 -29.05
C ILE A 492 2.02 10.88 -29.05
N ALA A 493 1.01 11.50 -29.66
CA ALA A 493 -0.34 10.93 -29.79
C ALA A 493 -0.32 9.57 -30.50
N SER A 494 0.45 9.45 -31.60
CA SER A 494 0.58 8.21 -32.35
C SER A 494 1.32 7.10 -31.61
N LYS A 495 2.38 7.43 -30.84
CA LYS A 495 3.06 6.45 -29.99
C LYS A 495 2.14 5.93 -28.86
N GLN A 496 1.37 6.82 -28.24
CA GLN A 496 0.48 6.52 -27.12
C GLN A 496 -0.95 6.07 -27.51
N ASN A 497 -1.22 5.84 -28.80
CA ASN A 497 -2.53 5.40 -29.32
C ASN A 497 -3.71 6.33 -29.00
N GLN A 498 -3.50 7.65 -28.95
CA GLN A 498 -4.56 8.62 -28.67
C GLN A 498 -5.28 9.03 -29.95
N VAL A 499 -6.21 8.18 -30.42
CA VAL A 499 -6.84 8.31 -31.75
C VAL A 499 -7.63 9.62 -31.89
N GLU A 500 -8.35 10.04 -30.86
CA GLU A 500 -9.15 11.26 -30.82
C GLU A 500 -8.26 12.52 -30.85
N VAL A 501 -7.18 12.51 -30.06
CA VAL A 501 -6.17 13.57 -30.01
C VAL A 501 -5.44 13.69 -31.34
N ALA A 502 -5.03 12.57 -31.94
CA ALA A 502 -4.41 12.55 -33.27
C ALA A 502 -5.39 13.07 -34.33
N ASN A 503 -6.66 12.66 -34.30
CA ASN A 503 -7.69 13.15 -35.23
C ASN A 503 -7.91 14.66 -35.10
N SER A 504 -7.95 15.20 -33.88
CA SER A 504 -8.02 16.65 -33.64
C SER A 504 -6.79 17.37 -34.20
N LEU A 505 -5.58 16.93 -33.87
CA LEU A 505 -4.33 17.50 -34.40
C LEU A 505 -4.32 17.50 -35.94
N LEU A 506 -4.74 16.40 -36.57
CA LEU A 506 -4.83 16.25 -38.03
C LEU A 506 -5.90 17.18 -38.65
N GLN A 507 -7.02 17.44 -37.96
CA GLN A 507 -8.03 18.42 -38.39
C GLN A 507 -7.50 19.87 -38.30
N TYR A 508 -6.73 20.18 -37.28
CA TYR A 508 -6.00 21.46 -37.15
C TYR A 508 -4.68 21.51 -37.95
N GLY A 509 -4.55 20.63 -38.96
CA GLY A 509 -3.53 20.71 -40.00
C GLY A 509 -2.19 20.07 -39.69
N ALA A 510 -2.07 19.23 -38.65
CA ALA A 510 -0.84 18.48 -38.39
C ALA A 510 -0.45 17.60 -39.59
N SER A 511 0.82 17.63 -40.00
CA SER A 511 1.31 16.70 -41.03
C SER A 511 1.50 15.29 -40.47
N ALA A 512 0.76 14.32 -41.02
CA ALA A 512 0.99 12.89 -40.80
C ALA A 512 2.36 12.40 -41.32
N ASN A 513 3.03 13.21 -42.13
CA ASN A 513 4.37 13.01 -42.68
C ASN A 513 5.43 13.91 -42.02
N ALA A 514 5.15 14.50 -40.85
CA ALA A 514 6.17 15.21 -40.08
C ALA A 514 7.31 14.23 -39.70
N GLU A 515 8.56 14.69 -39.77
CA GLU A 515 9.76 13.90 -39.51
C GLU A 515 10.48 14.35 -38.23
N SER A 516 10.91 13.38 -37.40
CA SER A 516 11.83 13.60 -36.28
C SER A 516 13.24 13.98 -36.76
N LEU A 517 14.16 14.30 -35.84
CA LEU A 517 15.57 14.49 -36.18
C LEU A 517 16.22 13.22 -36.74
N GLN A 518 15.60 12.04 -36.66
CA GLN A 518 16.02 10.81 -37.33
C GLN A 518 15.14 10.40 -38.52
N GLY A 519 14.21 11.25 -38.98
CA GLY A 519 13.29 10.92 -40.08
C GLY A 519 12.19 9.92 -39.68
N VAL A 520 11.99 9.69 -38.39
CA VAL A 520 10.86 8.90 -37.88
C VAL A 520 9.59 9.74 -38.03
N THR A 521 8.48 9.14 -38.46
CA THR A 521 7.19 9.84 -38.60
C THR A 521 6.15 9.28 -37.63
N PRO A 522 5.00 9.96 -37.40
CA PRO A 522 3.92 9.41 -36.58
C PRO A 522 3.47 8.01 -37.03
N LEU A 523 3.50 7.73 -38.34
CA LEU A 523 3.17 6.41 -38.89
C LEU A 523 4.20 5.34 -38.51
N HIS A 524 5.49 5.66 -38.47
CA HIS A 524 6.53 4.73 -37.99
C HIS A 524 6.24 4.31 -36.54
N LEU A 525 5.97 5.29 -35.66
CA LEU A 525 5.70 5.04 -34.25
C LEU A 525 4.41 4.23 -34.05
N ALA A 526 3.31 4.59 -34.70
CA ALA A 526 2.06 3.83 -34.63
C ALA A 526 2.20 2.38 -35.15
N SER A 527 3.03 2.18 -36.18
CA SER A 527 3.27 0.87 -36.78
C SER A 527 4.18 -0.02 -35.91
N GLN A 528 5.20 0.56 -35.26
CA GLN A 528 6.06 -0.15 -34.29
C GLN A 528 5.29 -0.53 -33.02
N GLU A 529 4.54 0.41 -32.46
CA GLU A 529 3.75 0.23 -31.22
C GLU A 529 2.50 -0.65 -31.37
N GLY A 530 2.24 -1.22 -32.57
CA GLY A 530 1.14 -2.16 -32.78
C GLY A 530 -0.25 -1.52 -32.76
N ARG A 531 -0.41 -0.31 -33.34
CA ARG A 531 -1.63 0.51 -33.24
C ARG A 531 -2.45 0.55 -34.55
N PRO A 532 -3.29 -0.45 -34.86
CA PRO A 532 -3.96 -0.55 -36.17
C PRO A 532 -4.92 0.61 -36.48
N ASP A 533 -5.68 1.10 -35.49
CA ASP A 533 -6.63 2.20 -35.69
C ASP A 533 -5.91 3.54 -35.93
N MET A 534 -4.83 3.79 -35.19
CA MET A 534 -3.94 4.94 -35.39
C MET A 534 -3.26 4.90 -36.77
N VAL A 535 -2.75 3.73 -37.19
CA VAL A 535 -2.21 3.54 -38.55
C VAL A 535 -3.26 3.84 -39.61
N SER A 536 -4.49 3.33 -39.44
CA SER A 536 -5.59 3.55 -40.37
C SER A 536 -6.00 5.03 -40.44
N LEU A 537 -6.08 5.72 -39.30
CA LEU A 537 -6.31 7.16 -39.22
C LEU A 537 -5.23 7.95 -39.95
N LEU A 538 -3.95 7.67 -39.69
CA LEU A 538 -2.82 8.38 -40.31
C LEU A 538 -2.81 8.18 -41.84
N ILE A 539 -3.05 6.97 -42.33
CA ILE A 539 -3.15 6.70 -43.77
C ILE A 539 -4.37 7.43 -44.38
N SER A 540 -5.51 7.48 -43.69
CA SER A 540 -6.68 8.27 -44.14
C SER A 540 -6.39 9.78 -44.26
N LYS A 541 -5.34 10.25 -43.58
CA LYS A 541 -4.80 11.62 -43.64
C LYS A 541 -3.48 11.69 -44.41
N GLN A 542 -3.33 10.84 -45.42
CA GLN A 542 -2.25 10.85 -46.42
C GLN A 542 -0.84 10.60 -45.87
N ALA A 543 -0.71 9.80 -44.81
CA ALA A 543 0.60 9.29 -44.37
C ALA A 543 1.24 8.38 -45.45
N ASN A 544 2.50 8.65 -45.81
CA ASN A 544 3.23 7.92 -46.83
C ASN A 544 3.83 6.63 -46.24
N VAL A 545 3.21 5.50 -46.56
CA VAL A 545 3.61 4.15 -46.11
C VAL A 545 5.00 3.70 -46.59
N ASN A 546 5.60 4.40 -47.56
CA ASN A 546 6.93 4.12 -48.12
C ASN A 546 8.00 5.15 -47.70
N LEU A 547 7.67 6.17 -46.89
CA LEU A 547 8.67 7.10 -46.39
C LEU A 547 9.61 6.35 -45.44
N GLY A 548 10.92 6.37 -45.74
CA GLY A 548 11.95 5.75 -44.93
C GLY A 548 12.76 6.78 -44.14
N ASN A 549 13.08 6.45 -42.88
CA ASN A 549 13.81 7.32 -41.97
C ASN A 549 15.31 7.51 -42.37
N LYS A 550 16.14 8.13 -41.51
CA LYS A 550 17.57 8.34 -41.78
C LYS A 550 18.42 7.07 -41.86
N SER A 551 17.93 5.88 -41.51
CA SER A 551 18.55 4.58 -41.85
C SER A 551 17.88 3.90 -43.05
N GLY A 552 16.78 4.42 -43.58
CA GLY A 552 16.00 3.82 -44.66
C GLY A 552 14.99 2.77 -44.19
N LEU A 553 14.78 2.62 -42.88
CA LEU A 553 13.67 1.84 -42.35
C LEU A 553 12.36 2.55 -42.68
N THR A 554 11.42 1.84 -43.30
CA THR A 554 10.03 2.28 -43.52
C THR A 554 9.12 1.72 -42.41
N PRO A 555 7.86 2.17 -42.26
CA PRO A 555 6.92 1.60 -41.29
C PRO A 555 6.77 0.07 -41.38
N LEU A 556 6.87 -0.49 -42.60
CA LEU A 556 6.82 -1.94 -42.84
C LEU A 556 8.05 -2.68 -42.29
N HIS A 557 9.22 -2.03 -42.17
CA HIS A 557 10.39 -2.63 -41.52
C HIS A 557 10.21 -2.74 -40.00
N LEU A 558 9.61 -1.73 -39.36
CA LEU A 558 9.33 -1.75 -37.92
C LEU A 558 8.24 -2.79 -37.59
N VAL A 559 7.21 -2.89 -38.44
CA VAL A 559 6.20 -3.96 -38.36
C VAL A 559 6.81 -5.35 -38.57
N ALA A 560 7.80 -5.49 -39.45
CA ALA A 560 8.54 -6.73 -39.66
C ALA A 560 9.39 -7.14 -38.45
N GLN A 561 9.91 -6.19 -37.68
CA GLN A 561 10.63 -6.39 -36.41
C GLN A 561 9.68 -6.86 -35.29
N GLU A 562 8.56 -6.17 -35.09
CA GLU A 562 7.63 -6.45 -33.98
C GLU A 562 6.58 -7.54 -34.30
N GLY A 563 6.44 -7.92 -35.57
CA GLY A 563 5.62 -9.06 -36.01
C GLY A 563 4.13 -8.76 -36.25
N HIS A 564 3.73 -7.49 -36.31
CA HIS A 564 2.32 -7.05 -36.40
C HIS A 564 1.66 -7.32 -37.77
N VAL A 565 1.37 -8.59 -38.10
CA VAL A 565 0.86 -9.02 -39.43
C VAL A 565 -0.38 -8.25 -39.89
N GLY A 566 -1.33 -7.94 -39.00
CA GLY A 566 -2.52 -7.14 -39.35
C GLY A 566 -2.19 -5.72 -39.81
N ILE A 567 -1.11 -5.12 -39.29
CA ILE A 567 -0.64 -3.80 -39.72
C ILE A 567 0.14 -3.92 -41.04
N ALA A 568 0.88 -5.01 -41.25
CA ALA A 568 1.53 -5.27 -42.54
C ALA A 568 0.51 -5.42 -43.67
N ASP A 569 -0.62 -6.10 -43.42
CA ASP A 569 -1.75 -6.21 -44.34
C ASP A 569 -2.34 -4.84 -44.70
N ILE A 570 -2.60 -3.98 -43.71
CA ILE A 570 -3.05 -2.60 -43.92
C ILE A 570 -2.03 -1.80 -44.75
N LEU A 571 -0.74 -1.84 -44.40
CA LEU A 571 0.32 -1.10 -45.09
C LEU A 571 0.49 -1.57 -46.55
N VAL A 572 0.54 -2.88 -46.80
CA VAL A 572 0.73 -3.44 -48.16
C VAL A 572 -0.49 -3.18 -49.05
N LYS A 573 -1.73 -3.28 -48.51
CA LYS A 573 -2.94 -2.88 -49.24
C LYS A 573 -2.97 -1.39 -49.61
N GLN A 574 -2.23 -0.56 -48.88
CA GLN A 574 -2.07 0.88 -49.12
C GLN A 574 -0.77 1.21 -49.87
N GLY A 575 -0.12 0.20 -50.48
CA GLY A 575 1.01 0.37 -51.39
C GLY A 575 2.40 0.30 -50.76
N ALA A 576 2.55 -0.19 -49.53
CA ALA A 576 3.87 -0.37 -48.92
C ALA A 576 4.69 -1.46 -49.64
N SER A 577 5.90 -1.11 -50.06
CA SER A 577 6.76 -2.02 -50.82
C SER A 577 7.47 -3.04 -49.92
N VAL A 578 7.14 -4.32 -50.09
CA VAL A 578 7.87 -5.46 -49.50
C VAL A 578 9.32 -5.57 -50.00
N TYR A 579 9.67 -4.83 -51.06
CA TYR A 579 11.00 -4.76 -51.67
C TYR A 579 11.80 -3.53 -51.23
N ALA A 580 11.21 -2.63 -50.42
CA ALA A 580 11.95 -1.50 -49.87
C ALA A 580 13.18 -2.00 -49.09
N ALA A 581 14.30 -1.31 -49.22
CA ALA A 581 15.56 -1.71 -48.59
C ALA A 581 16.18 -0.55 -47.80
N THR A 582 16.70 -0.85 -46.61
CA THR A 582 17.42 0.12 -45.77
C THR A 582 18.72 0.58 -46.42
N ARG A 583 19.40 1.54 -45.81
CA ARG A 583 20.73 1.99 -46.26
C ARG A 583 21.76 0.87 -46.23
N MET A 584 21.63 -0.16 -45.40
CA MET A 584 22.48 -1.35 -45.45
C MET A 584 21.94 -2.48 -46.34
N GLY A 585 20.79 -2.28 -46.98
CA GLY A 585 20.19 -3.21 -47.94
C GLY A 585 19.34 -4.32 -47.31
N TYR A 586 18.98 -4.21 -46.03
CA TYR A 586 17.99 -5.11 -45.43
C TYR A 586 16.60 -4.77 -45.97
N THR A 587 15.82 -5.79 -46.33
CA THR A 587 14.39 -5.64 -46.65
C THR A 587 13.54 -6.06 -45.44
N PRO A 588 12.21 -5.78 -45.39
CA PRO A 588 11.35 -6.26 -44.31
C PRO A 588 11.48 -7.77 -44.08
N LEU A 589 11.65 -8.57 -45.15
CA LEU A 589 11.87 -10.01 -45.04
C LEU A 589 13.17 -10.37 -44.31
N HIS A 590 14.28 -9.63 -44.50
CA HIS A 590 15.51 -9.82 -43.72
C HIS A 590 15.29 -9.50 -42.24
N VAL A 591 14.60 -8.41 -41.94
CA VAL A 591 14.27 -8.00 -40.56
C VAL A 591 13.44 -9.09 -39.88
N THR A 592 12.36 -9.55 -40.53
CA THR A 592 11.52 -10.63 -40.01
C THR A 592 12.29 -11.93 -39.76
N CYS A 593 13.22 -12.28 -40.66
CA CYS A 593 14.07 -13.46 -40.52
C CYS A 593 15.17 -13.30 -39.45
N HIS A 594 15.44 -12.09 -38.96
CA HIS A 594 16.27 -11.87 -37.78
C HIS A 594 15.47 -12.12 -36.48
N TYR A 595 14.29 -11.51 -36.36
CA TYR A 595 13.51 -11.52 -35.11
C TYR A 595 12.66 -12.78 -34.89
N GLY A 596 12.61 -13.73 -35.84
CA GLY A 596 11.94 -15.03 -35.64
C GLY A 596 10.44 -15.04 -35.95
N ASN A 597 9.92 -13.98 -36.57
CA ASN A 597 8.48 -13.75 -36.75
C ASN A 597 7.87 -14.59 -37.90
N ILE A 598 7.79 -15.92 -37.74
CA ILE A 598 7.36 -16.86 -38.80
C ILE A 598 6.01 -16.51 -39.47
N LYS A 599 5.02 -15.99 -38.71
CA LYS A 599 3.72 -15.55 -39.27
C LYS A 599 3.90 -14.40 -40.27
N MET A 600 4.82 -13.49 -39.99
CA MET A 600 5.18 -12.37 -40.87
C MET A 600 6.04 -12.85 -42.05
N VAL A 601 6.90 -13.85 -41.88
CA VAL A 601 7.63 -14.46 -43.03
C VAL A 601 6.63 -15.06 -44.03
N LYS A 602 5.64 -15.81 -43.54
CA LYS A 602 4.56 -16.35 -44.38
C LYS A 602 3.82 -15.24 -45.12
N PHE A 603 3.41 -14.18 -44.42
CA PHE A 603 2.72 -13.02 -45.01
C PHE A 603 3.56 -12.31 -46.10
N LEU A 604 4.85 -12.02 -45.84
CA LEU A 604 5.71 -11.31 -46.78
C LEU A 604 6.00 -12.16 -48.03
N VAL A 605 6.23 -13.46 -47.87
CA VAL A 605 6.46 -14.39 -48.99
C VAL A 605 5.19 -14.60 -49.82
N GLN A 606 4.00 -14.63 -49.20
CA GLN A 606 2.72 -14.59 -49.91
C GLN A 606 2.55 -13.33 -50.76
N HIS A 607 3.09 -12.19 -50.31
CA HIS A 607 3.16 -10.94 -51.06
C HIS A 607 4.42 -10.83 -51.94
N GLN A 608 5.00 -11.96 -52.36
CA GLN A 608 6.10 -12.07 -53.33
C GLN A 608 7.45 -11.46 -52.89
N ALA A 609 7.67 -11.23 -51.59
CA ALA A 609 8.96 -10.73 -51.09
C ALA A 609 10.12 -11.65 -51.48
N ASN A 610 11.16 -11.09 -52.11
CA ASN A 610 12.26 -11.85 -52.69
C ASN A 610 13.15 -12.53 -51.63
N VAL A 611 12.98 -13.85 -51.47
CA VAL A 611 13.75 -14.72 -50.56
C VAL A 611 15.25 -14.81 -50.87
N ASN A 612 15.68 -14.37 -52.06
CA ASN A 612 17.08 -14.32 -52.52
C ASN A 612 17.61 -12.87 -52.65
N SER A 613 16.88 -11.88 -52.14
CA SER A 613 17.41 -10.52 -52.02
C SER A 613 18.67 -10.49 -51.15
N LYS A 614 19.63 -9.60 -51.46
CA LYS A 614 20.92 -9.51 -50.76
C LYS A 614 21.14 -8.13 -50.14
N THR A 615 21.65 -8.09 -48.91
CA THR A 615 22.14 -6.86 -48.27
C THR A 615 23.45 -6.38 -48.90
N ARG A 616 23.95 -5.21 -48.49
CA ARG A 616 25.29 -4.72 -48.90
C ARG A 616 26.46 -5.63 -48.52
N LEU A 617 26.25 -6.57 -47.58
CA LEU A 617 27.23 -7.59 -47.18
C LEU A 617 26.95 -8.96 -47.84
N GLY A 618 26.03 -9.03 -48.81
CA GLY A 618 25.67 -10.26 -49.50
C GLY A 618 24.85 -11.26 -48.68
N TYR A 619 24.41 -10.90 -47.47
CA TYR A 619 23.51 -11.75 -46.67
C TYR A 619 22.15 -11.80 -47.35
N THR A 620 21.54 -12.99 -47.39
CA THR A 620 20.12 -13.19 -47.78
C THR A 620 19.26 -13.41 -46.53
N PRO A 621 17.90 -13.39 -46.63
CA PRO A 621 17.02 -13.75 -45.52
C PRO A 621 17.34 -15.13 -44.91
N LEU A 622 17.78 -16.09 -45.74
CA LEU A 622 18.20 -17.43 -45.30
C LEU A 622 19.48 -17.38 -44.45
N HIS A 623 20.46 -16.54 -44.81
CA HIS A 623 21.63 -16.29 -43.96
C HIS A 623 21.24 -15.67 -42.62
N GLN A 624 20.29 -14.72 -42.62
CA GLN A 624 19.86 -14.05 -41.40
C GLN A 624 19.11 -15.00 -40.45
N ALA A 625 18.23 -15.85 -40.98
CA ALA A 625 17.55 -16.90 -40.21
C ALA A 625 18.53 -17.94 -39.65
N ALA A 626 19.50 -18.39 -40.47
CA ALA A 626 20.55 -19.32 -40.04
C ALA A 626 21.51 -18.71 -39.00
N GLN A 627 21.72 -17.39 -39.00
CA GLN A 627 22.52 -16.69 -37.99
C GLN A 627 21.83 -16.65 -36.61
N GLN A 628 20.51 -16.88 -36.53
CA GLN A 628 19.74 -16.79 -35.28
C GLN A 628 19.15 -18.13 -34.80
N GLY A 629 19.32 -19.21 -35.56
CA GLY A 629 18.83 -20.55 -35.19
C GLY A 629 17.36 -20.85 -35.56
N HIS A 630 16.72 -20.02 -36.40
CA HIS A 630 15.28 -20.11 -36.69
C HIS A 630 14.93 -21.24 -37.69
N THR A 631 14.99 -22.50 -37.23
CA THR A 631 14.77 -23.73 -38.03
C THR A 631 13.53 -23.68 -38.92
N ASP A 632 12.38 -23.26 -38.38
CA ASP A 632 11.12 -23.23 -39.13
C ASP A 632 11.13 -22.18 -40.25
N ILE A 633 11.81 -21.04 -40.02
CA ILE A 633 11.97 -19.98 -41.03
C ILE A 633 12.95 -20.44 -42.11
N VAL A 634 14.05 -21.10 -41.74
CA VAL A 634 14.97 -21.73 -42.70
C VAL A 634 14.21 -22.72 -43.59
N THR A 635 13.45 -23.64 -43.00
CA THR A 635 12.61 -24.61 -43.72
C THR A 635 11.56 -23.94 -44.62
N LEU A 636 10.90 -22.89 -44.12
CA LEU A 636 9.91 -22.13 -44.86
C LEU A 636 10.51 -21.38 -46.06
N LEU A 637 11.69 -20.78 -45.90
CA LEU A 637 12.40 -20.06 -46.97
C LEU A 637 12.86 -21.02 -48.07
N LEU A 638 13.44 -22.18 -47.69
CA LEU A 638 13.84 -23.23 -48.64
C LEU A 638 12.64 -23.71 -49.47
N LYS A 639 11.49 -23.96 -48.82
CA LYS A 639 10.24 -24.36 -49.50
C LYS A 639 9.73 -23.32 -50.52
N HIS A 640 10.16 -22.06 -50.43
CA HIS A 640 9.82 -20.99 -51.36
C HIS A 640 11.00 -20.57 -52.25
N GLY A 641 12.00 -21.43 -52.44
CA GLY A 641 13.08 -21.23 -53.42
C GLY A 641 14.24 -20.36 -52.95
N ALA A 642 14.47 -20.24 -51.64
CA ALA A 642 15.69 -19.63 -51.12
C ALA A 642 16.92 -20.50 -51.47
N GLN A 643 17.90 -19.91 -52.14
CA GLN A 643 19.10 -20.59 -52.63
C GLN A 643 20.10 -20.79 -51.48
N PRO A 644 20.42 -22.03 -51.09
CA PRO A 644 21.18 -22.28 -49.85
C PRO A 644 22.70 -22.27 -50.05
N ASN A 645 23.15 -22.43 -51.29
CA ASN A 645 24.54 -22.31 -51.73
C ASN A 645 24.99 -20.85 -51.96
N GLU A 646 24.08 -19.87 -51.81
CA GLU A 646 24.44 -18.46 -51.94
C GLU A 646 25.47 -18.04 -50.90
N THR A 647 26.38 -17.13 -51.26
CA THR A 647 27.45 -16.67 -50.38
C THR A 647 27.38 -15.17 -50.09
N THR A 648 27.74 -14.80 -48.84
CA THR A 648 28.02 -13.40 -48.47
C THR A 648 29.23 -12.83 -49.22
N THR A 649 29.49 -11.52 -49.07
CA THR A 649 30.74 -10.89 -49.58
C THR A 649 32.02 -11.45 -48.95
N HIS A 650 31.91 -12.28 -47.92
CA HIS A 650 33.03 -12.99 -47.28
C HIS A 650 33.07 -14.49 -47.63
N GLY A 651 32.33 -14.94 -48.65
CA GLY A 651 32.36 -16.34 -49.12
C GLY A 651 31.69 -17.35 -48.18
N THR A 652 30.94 -16.90 -47.16
CA THR A 652 30.23 -17.81 -46.24
C THR A 652 28.81 -18.09 -46.72
N THR A 653 28.40 -19.35 -46.73
CA THR A 653 27.00 -19.78 -46.95
C THR A 653 26.19 -19.80 -45.66
N ALA A 654 24.86 -19.97 -45.75
CA ALA A 654 23.98 -20.14 -44.60
C ALA A 654 24.39 -21.36 -43.72
N LEU A 655 24.76 -22.49 -44.34
CA LEU A 655 25.24 -23.68 -43.60
C LEU A 655 26.54 -23.38 -42.85
N ALA A 656 27.47 -22.65 -43.45
CA ALA A 656 28.73 -22.27 -42.79
C ALA A 656 28.49 -21.38 -41.56
N ILE A 657 27.49 -20.49 -41.61
CA ILE A 657 27.06 -19.69 -40.45
C ILE A 657 26.45 -20.59 -39.36
N ALA A 658 25.54 -21.49 -39.72
CA ALA A 658 24.90 -22.41 -38.77
C ALA A 658 25.91 -23.34 -38.08
N LYS A 659 26.81 -23.97 -38.85
CA LYS A 659 27.92 -24.80 -38.34
C LYS A 659 28.82 -24.02 -37.37
N ARG A 660 29.12 -22.75 -37.66
CA ARG A 660 29.96 -21.86 -36.81
C ARG A 660 29.28 -21.47 -35.49
N LEU A 661 27.95 -21.45 -35.44
CA LEU A 661 27.17 -21.02 -34.26
C LEU A 661 26.56 -22.18 -33.46
N GLY A 662 26.63 -23.42 -33.97
CA GLY A 662 26.23 -24.63 -33.25
C GLY A 662 24.73 -24.97 -33.33
N TYR A 663 23.97 -24.38 -34.27
CA TYR A 663 22.53 -24.62 -34.41
C TYR A 663 22.23 -25.96 -35.09
N ILE A 664 22.29 -27.06 -34.33
CA ILE A 664 22.16 -28.46 -34.82
C ILE A 664 20.96 -28.64 -35.78
N SER A 665 19.75 -28.27 -35.38
CA SER A 665 18.54 -28.40 -36.21
C SER A 665 18.62 -27.63 -37.54
N VAL A 666 19.19 -26.43 -37.54
CA VAL A 666 19.41 -25.62 -38.76
C VAL A 666 20.50 -26.23 -39.64
N ILE A 667 21.57 -26.77 -39.03
CA ILE A 667 22.63 -27.48 -39.73
C ILE A 667 22.05 -28.69 -40.46
N ASP A 668 21.20 -29.48 -39.81
CA ASP A 668 20.65 -30.71 -40.37
C ASP A 668 19.63 -30.45 -41.49
N VAL A 669 18.78 -29.43 -41.36
CA VAL A 669 17.93 -28.97 -42.47
C VAL A 669 18.76 -28.48 -43.67
N LEU A 670 19.84 -27.72 -43.43
CA LEU A 670 20.66 -27.17 -44.53
C LEU A 670 21.59 -28.20 -45.19
N LYS A 671 22.12 -29.19 -44.45
CA LYS A 671 22.93 -30.29 -44.99
C LYS A 671 22.21 -31.04 -46.12
N LEU A 672 20.89 -31.21 -46.01
CA LEU A 672 20.08 -31.95 -46.98
C LEU A 672 19.91 -31.23 -48.33
N VAL A 673 20.29 -29.95 -48.42
CA VAL A 673 20.02 -29.08 -49.58
C VAL A 673 21.21 -28.20 -50.00
N THR A 674 22.40 -28.39 -49.42
CA THR A 674 23.61 -27.62 -49.78
C THR A 674 24.70 -28.51 -50.35
N ASP A 675 25.44 -27.99 -51.33
CA ASP A 675 26.62 -28.65 -51.87
C ASP A 675 27.82 -28.35 -50.97
N GLU A 676 28.40 -29.39 -50.35
CA GLU A 676 29.56 -29.25 -49.45
C GLU A 676 30.86 -28.95 -50.22
N SER A 677 30.99 -27.71 -50.69
CA SER A 677 32.23 -27.16 -51.23
C SER A 677 33.21 -26.78 -50.11
N VAL A 678 34.41 -27.37 -50.13
CA VAL A 678 35.44 -27.17 -49.10
C VAL A 678 36.16 -25.83 -49.30
N SER A 679 35.63 -24.77 -48.68
CA SER A 679 36.26 -23.45 -48.64
C SER A 679 37.23 -23.32 -47.46
N MET A 680 38.49 -22.98 -47.74
CA MET A 680 39.53 -22.79 -46.71
C MET A 680 39.30 -21.46 -45.96
N MET A 681 38.90 -21.52 -44.69
CA MET A 681 38.68 -20.31 -43.89
C MET A 681 39.99 -19.67 -43.39
N THR A 682 40.32 -18.49 -43.91
CA THR A 682 41.32 -17.59 -43.32
C THR A 682 40.80 -16.95 -42.03
N THR A 683 41.66 -16.85 -41.02
CA THR A 683 41.30 -16.45 -39.64
C THR A 683 41.11 -14.94 -39.46
N GLU A 684 40.05 -14.36 -40.02
CA GLU A 684 39.63 -12.98 -39.74
C GLU A 684 38.52 -12.87 -38.68
N LYS A 685 38.47 -11.73 -37.97
CA LYS A 685 37.48 -11.41 -36.93
C LYS A 685 36.12 -11.06 -37.54
N HIS A 686 35.42 -12.09 -38.02
CA HIS A 686 34.10 -12.00 -38.64
C HIS A 686 33.10 -11.26 -37.72
N ARG A 687 32.38 -10.28 -38.28
CA ARG A 687 31.32 -9.53 -37.58
C ARG A 687 29.95 -10.16 -37.87
N MET A 688 29.04 -10.08 -36.90
CA MET A 688 27.66 -10.56 -37.04
C MET A 688 26.80 -9.52 -37.77
N SER A 689 25.85 -9.98 -38.60
CA SER A 689 24.89 -9.16 -39.34
C SER A 689 23.69 -8.78 -38.46
N PHE A 690 23.42 -7.49 -38.29
CA PHE A 690 22.27 -6.96 -37.56
C PHE A 690 21.55 -5.87 -38.40
N PRO A 691 20.22 -5.92 -38.55
CA PRO A 691 19.43 -4.83 -39.13
C PRO A 691 19.52 -3.53 -38.32
N GLU A 692 19.16 -2.40 -38.92
CA GLU A 692 18.99 -1.13 -38.20
C GLU A 692 17.72 -1.14 -37.31
N THR A 693 17.75 -0.48 -36.15
CA THR A 693 16.60 -0.29 -35.22
C THR A 693 16.26 1.20 -35.03
N VAL A 694 15.16 1.49 -34.31
CA VAL A 694 14.73 2.86 -33.94
C VAL A 694 14.43 2.94 -32.45
N ASP A 695 15.29 3.66 -31.72
CA ASP A 695 15.17 3.94 -30.30
C ASP A 695 15.21 5.47 -30.06
N GLU A 696 14.03 6.10 -29.96
CA GLU A 696 13.89 7.53 -29.65
C GLU A 696 13.02 7.74 -28.38
N ILE A 697 13.64 8.29 -27.33
CA ILE A 697 13.04 8.62 -26.03
C ILE A 697 12.87 10.14 -25.91
N LEU A 698 11.71 10.58 -25.40
CA LEU A 698 11.43 11.98 -25.08
C LEU A 698 11.09 12.10 -23.59
N ASP A 699 11.97 12.71 -22.80
CA ASP A 699 11.67 13.03 -21.40
C ASP A 699 10.80 14.30 -21.30
N VAL A 700 9.68 14.13 -20.59
CA VAL A 700 8.61 15.10 -20.33
C VAL A 700 8.16 15.07 -18.86
N SER A 701 8.89 14.35 -18.01
CA SER A 701 8.48 14.02 -16.64
C SER A 701 8.77 15.15 -15.65
N GLU A 702 7.80 15.50 -14.78
CA GLU A 702 8.08 16.47 -13.69
C GLU A 702 8.69 15.82 -12.44
N ASP A 703 8.48 14.52 -12.22
CA ASP A 703 8.87 13.87 -10.96
C ASP A 703 10.41 13.84 -10.79
N GLU A 704 10.88 13.98 -9.55
CA GLU A 704 12.32 14.05 -9.23
C GLU A 704 12.82 12.71 -8.69
N GLY A 705 13.47 11.94 -9.56
CA GLY A 705 14.55 11.05 -9.16
C GLY A 705 15.80 11.87 -8.78
N ILE A 706 16.65 11.32 -7.91
CA ILE A 706 17.80 12.03 -7.31
C ILE A 706 18.76 12.52 -8.41
N ALA A 707 19.06 13.83 -8.41
CA ALA A 707 20.08 14.39 -9.28
C ALA A 707 21.48 13.93 -8.86
N GLN A 708 22.19 13.23 -9.73
CA GLN A 708 23.61 12.94 -9.53
C GLN A 708 24.44 14.23 -9.56
N LEU A 709 25.26 14.42 -8.51
CA LEU A 709 26.19 15.53 -8.40
C LEU A 709 27.49 15.21 -9.15
N THR A 710 27.66 15.79 -10.34
CA THR A 710 28.98 15.90 -10.97
C THR A 710 29.65 17.20 -10.55
N LEU A 711 30.42 17.16 -9.45
CA LEU A 711 31.53 18.11 -9.26
C LEU A 711 32.71 17.59 -10.10
N GLY A 712 33.37 18.48 -10.85
CA GLY A 712 34.39 18.09 -11.81
C GLY A 712 35.81 18.45 -11.37
N GLU A 713 36.76 18.21 -12.26
CA GLU A 713 37.99 18.98 -12.35
C GLU A 713 38.46 19.02 -13.81
N GLU A 714 38.67 20.23 -14.35
CA GLU A 714 39.40 20.44 -15.61
C GLU A 714 40.83 20.85 -15.27
N LEU A 715 41.84 20.14 -15.81
CA LEU A 715 43.12 20.74 -16.24
C LEU A 715 44.06 19.69 -16.85
N LEU A 716 44.20 19.71 -18.19
CA LEU A 716 45.49 19.90 -18.92
C LEU A 716 45.43 19.41 -20.38
N GLY A 717 45.90 20.27 -21.30
CA GLY A 717 46.87 19.84 -22.32
C GLY A 717 46.37 19.11 -23.59
N THR A 718 45.97 19.90 -24.58
CA THR A 718 46.31 19.73 -26.03
C THR A 718 45.88 18.45 -26.80
N GLY A 719 45.13 18.68 -27.88
CA GLY A 719 45.52 18.19 -29.22
C GLY A 719 45.03 16.81 -29.68
N GLY A 720 43.94 16.76 -30.45
CA GLY A 720 43.63 15.62 -31.32
C GLY A 720 42.13 15.40 -31.58
N ALA A 721 41.64 15.83 -32.74
CA ALA A 721 40.26 15.55 -33.14
C ALA A 721 40.08 14.07 -33.53
N ARG A 722 39.35 13.30 -32.72
CA ARG A 722 38.80 11.98 -33.09
C ARG A 722 37.37 11.83 -32.58
N ASN A 723 36.44 11.60 -33.50
CA ASN A 723 35.06 11.25 -33.18
C ASN A 723 35.02 9.86 -32.52
N TYR A 724 34.91 9.83 -31.19
CA TYR A 724 34.58 8.61 -30.46
C TYR A 724 33.09 8.57 -30.16
N SER A 725 32.46 7.43 -30.46
CA SER A 725 31.10 7.10 -30.05
C SER A 725 31.17 5.95 -29.03
N PRO A 726 31.00 6.24 -27.73
CA PRO A 726 30.80 5.24 -26.68
C PRO A 726 29.30 5.02 -26.41
N ALA A 727 28.83 3.82 -26.09
CA ALA A 727 29.42 2.50 -26.27
C ALA A 727 28.29 1.45 -26.34
N ILE A 728 28.46 0.41 -27.14
CA ILE A 728 27.46 -0.68 -27.28
C ILE A 728 27.53 -1.60 -26.05
N PRO A 729 26.42 -1.86 -25.33
CA PRO A 729 26.36 -2.90 -24.30
C PRO A 729 26.65 -4.28 -24.92
N ARG A 730 27.68 -4.97 -24.43
CA ARG A 730 28.03 -6.32 -24.93
C ARG A 730 27.17 -7.37 -24.26
N ILE A 731 26.41 -8.12 -25.06
CA ILE A 731 25.80 -9.39 -24.63
C ILE A 731 26.93 -10.38 -24.26
N PRO A 732 26.84 -11.14 -23.15
CA PRO A 732 27.86 -12.11 -22.77
C PRO A 732 28.07 -13.20 -23.82
N ARG A 733 29.31 -13.66 -23.95
CA ARG A 733 29.65 -14.88 -24.69
C ARG A 733 29.68 -16.06 -23.72
N VAL A 734 28.90 -17.09 -23.99
CA VAL A 734 29.18 -18.43 -23.47
C VAL A 734 30.23 -19.06 -24.39
N SER A 735 31.24 -19.71 -23.80
CA SER A 735 32.25 -20.47 -24.52
C SER A 735 31.97 -21.96 -24.34
N PRO A 736 31.98 -22.79 -25.40
CA PRO A 736 31.97 -24.24 -25.23
C PRO A 736 33.26 -24.70 -24.54
N GLU A 737 33.13 -25.47 -23.46
CA GLU A 737 34.27 -26.14 -22.83
C GLU A 737 34.69 -27.34 -23.67
N THR A 738 35.99 -27.61 -23.74
CA THR A 738 36.54 -28.83 -24.36
C THR A 738 37.33 -29.59 -23.30
N VAL A 739 36.93 -30.82 -23.02
CA VAL A 739 37.54 -31.65 -21.98
C VAL A 739 38.91 -32.17 -22.43
N ASN A 740 39.94 -31.99 -21.59
CA ASN A 740 41.05 -32.95 -21.51
C ASN A 740 41.76 -32.90 -20.14
N LEU A 741 42.52 -33.94 -19.81
CA LEU A 741 42.88 -34.28 -18.42
C LEU A 741 44.38 -34.15 -18.08
N LYS A 742 44.66 -33.44 -16.96
CA LYS A 742 45.85 -33.54 -16.07
C LYS A 742 47.22 -33.19 -16.71
N GLU A 743 48.33 -32.93 -16.00
CA GLU A 743 48.77 -33.24 -14.61
C GLU A 743 49.45 -32.06 -13.85
N HIS A 744 49.66 -32.27 -12.54
CA HIS A 744 50.63 -31.73 -11.53
C HIS A 744 51.68 -30.64 -11.97
N GLU A 745 52.23 -29.69 -11.16
CA GLU A 745 52.20 -29.30 -9.72
C GLU A 745 53.08 -28.01 -9.52
N ILE A 746 53.25 -27.28 -8.39
CA ILE A 746 52.67 -27.20 -7.02
C ILE A 746 52.91 -25.78 -6.39
N ASP A 747 52.12 -25.40 -5.37
CA ASP A 747 52.32 -24.42 -4.26
C ASP A 747 52.73 -22.92 -4.40
N GLN A 748 52.29 -22.18 -3.35
CA GLN A 748 52.68 -20.84 -2.84
C GLN A 748 51.98 -19.59 -3.44
N GLN A 749 51.45 -18.62 -2.66
CA GLN A 749 51.16 -18.56 -1.20
C GLN A 749 50.16 -17.42 -0.84
N HIS A 750 49.44 -17.58 0.27
CA HIS A 750 48.75 -16.56 1.10
C HIS A 750 47.54 -15.71 0.60
N THR A 751 46.74 -15.32 1.60
CA THR A 751 45.39 -14.71 1.64
C THR A 751 45.38 -13.58 2.70
N PRO A 752 44.28 -12.81 2.96
CA PRO A 752 43.15 -12.35 2.12
C PRO A 752 42.70 -10.86 2.37
N LEU A 753 41.62 -10.42 1.67
CA LEU A 753 40.69 -9.29 2.01
C LEU A 753 41.25 -7.84 1.95
N PRO A 754 40.39 -6.77 1.94
CA PRO A 754 38.91 -6.75 1.97
C PRO A 754 38.19 -6.11 0.76
N LEU A 755 36.88 -6.35 0.67
CA LEU A 755 35.94 -5.67 -0.23
C LEU A 755 35.50 -4.29 0.30
N PRO A 756 35.16 -3.36 -0.60
CA PRO A 756 33.96 -2.54 -0.45
C PRO A 756 32.77 -3.07 -1.27
N LYS A 757 31.56 -2.79 -0.78
CA LYS A 757 30.28 -2.85 -1.54
C LYS A 757 30.04 -1.42 -2.13
N GLU A 758 29.00 -1.06 -2.89
CA GLU A 758 27.55 -1.31 -2.75
C GLU A 758 26.75 -1.13 -4.06
N TYR A 759 25.51 -1.66 -4.03
CA TYR A 759 24.27 -1.42 -4.80
C TYR A 759 24.26 -0.50 -6.05
N ASP A 760 23.64 -0.84 -7.19
CA ASP A 760 22.37 -1.58 -7.49
C ASP A 760 21.08 -0.75 -7.22
N GLU A 761 20.90 0.35 -7.98
CA GLU A 761 19.62 1.05 -8.20
C GLU A 761 19.56 1.58 -9.65
N ASP A 762 18.89 0.85 -10.54
CA ASP A 762 18.06 1.42 -11.63
C ASP A 762 17.18 0.29 -12.20
N SER A 763 15.95 0.19 -11.69
CA SER A 763 14.94 -0.74 -12.21
C SER A 763 13.75 0.05 -12.73
N LEU A 764 13.48 0.00 -14.03
CA LEU A 764 12.14 0.21 -14.61
C LEU A 764 12.09 -0.20 -16.09
N ILE A 765 11.04 -0.95 -16.46
CA ILE A 765 10.57 -1.23 -17.85
C ILE A 765 11.52 -2.19 -18.66
N PRO A 766 11.01 -3.06 -19.58
CA PRO A 766 9.62 -3.29 -19.99
C PRO A 766 9.03 -4.65 -19.55
N SER A 767 7.69 -4.69 -19.48
CA SER A 767 6.89 -5.91 -19.41
C SER A 767 6.75 -6.56 -20.79
N SER A 768 7.16 -7.83 -20.93
CA SER A 768 6.89 -8.64 -22.12
C SER A 768 5.44 -9.16 -22.12
N PRO A 769 4.65 -9.05 -23.20
CA PRO A 769 3.27 -9.57 -23.23
C PRO A 769 3.15 -11.10 -23.17
N ALA A 770 4.25 -11.84 -23.37
CA ALA A 770 4.26 -13.29 -23.58
C ALA A 770 4.03 -14.15 -22.31
N THR A 771 3.79 -13.54 -21.14
CA THR A 771 3.72 -14.25 -19.84
C THR A 771 2.38 -14.12 -19.10
N GLU A 772 1.40 -13.39 -19.66
CA GLU A 772 0.08 -13.22 -19.00
C GLU A 772 -0.96 -14.28 -19.41
N THR A 773 -0.67 -15.07 -20.44
CA THR A 773 -1.53 -16.17 -20.93
C THR A 773 -0.98 -17.57 -20.64
N SER A 774 0.22 -17.67 -20.07
CA SER A 774 0.82 -18.94 -19.64
C SER A 774 0.51 -19.22 -18.17
N ASP A 775 -0.30 -20.22 -17.88
CA ASP A 775 -0.61 -20.67 -16.50
C ASP A 775 0.60 -21.17 -15.70
N ASN A 776 1.75 -21.34 -16.36
CA ASN A 776 2.98 -21.94 -15.85
C ASN A 776 4.21 -21.16 -16.36
N VAL A 777 5.10 -20.74 -15.46
CA VAL A 777 6.28 -19.89 -15.77
C VAL A 777 7.58 -20.55 -15.31
N SER A 778 8.64 -20.63 -16.12
CA SER A 778 9.89 -21.30 -15.67
C SER A 778 10.51 -20.64 -14.41
N PRO A 779 10.94 -21.40 -13.37
CA PRO A 779 11.58 -20.84 -12.17
C PRO A 779 12.92 -20.12 -12.40
N VAL A 780 13.55 -20.32 -13.56
CA VAL A 780 14.76 -19.58 -14.00
C VAL A 780 14.45 -18.40 -14.92
N ALA A 781 13.17 -18.14 -15.23
CA ALA A 781 12.78 -16.98 -16.03
C ALA A 781 13.07 -15.66 -15.29
N SER A 782 13.58 -14.66 -16.03
CA SER A 782 13.77 -13.30 -15.53
C SER A 782 12.44 -12.69 -15.07
N PRO A 783 12.31 -12.25 -13.81
CA PRO A 783 11.07 -11.65 -13.36
C PRO A 783 10.76 -10.32 -14.05
N ILE A 784 9.50 -10.17 -14.46
CA ILE A 784 8.96 -9.06 -15.27
C ILE A 784 9.10 -7.69 -14.56
N HIS A 785 9.23 -7.68 -13.23
CA HIS A 785 9.59 -6.52 -12.41
C HIS A 785 10.55 -6.96 -11.29
N THR A 786 11.57 -6.14 -11.00
CA THR A 786 12.48 -6.34 -9.87
C THR A 786 12.53 -5.11 -8.96
N GLY A 787 12.55 -5.32 -7.65
CA GLY A 787 12.62 -4.24 -6.65
C GLY A 787 12.29 -4.71 -5.23
N PHE A 788 12.24 -3.76 -4.29
CA PHE A 788 11.65 -3.99 -2.97
C PHE A 788 10.14 -4.15 -3.09
N LEU A 789 9.63 -5.35 -2.82
CA LEU A 789 8.20 -5.64 -2.85
C LEU A 789 7.53 -5.16 -1.55
N VAL A 790 8.24 -5.28 -0.43
CA VAL A 790 7.79 -4.85 0.90
C VAL A 790 8.99 -4.34 1.71
N SER A 791 8.82 -3.23 2.43
CA SER A 791 9.76 -2.75 3.45
C SER A 791 9.04 -1.89 4.48
N PHE A 792 9.01 -2.32 5.74
CA PHE A 792 8.43 -1.57 6.87
C PHE A 792 9.21 -1.84 8.16
N MET A 793 8.98 -1.04 9.20
CA MET A 793 9.50 -1.33 10.55
C MET A 793 8.38 -1.82 11.45
N VAL A 794 8.72 -2.70 12.39
CA VAL A 794 7.83 -3.22 13.43
C VAL A 794 8.40 -2.82 14.79
N ASP A 795 7.64 -2.09 15.60
CA ASP A 795 8.00 -1.85 17.02
C ASP A 795 7.67 -3.10 17.85
N ALA A 796 8.59 -3.52 18.71
CA ALA A 796 8.39 -4.62 19.66
C ALA A 796 7.17 -4.40 20.59
N ARG A 797 6.82 -3.14 20.86
CA ARG A 797 5.78 -2.76 21.84
C ARG A 797 4.35 -2.88 21.32
N GLY A 798 4.16 -3.21 20.03
CA GLY A 798 2.92 -3.76 19.51
C GLY A 798 2.04 -2.79 18.71
N GLY A 799 1.88 -3.12 17.43
CA GLY A 799 0.84 -2.64 16.53
C GLY A 799 0.70 -3.64 15.37
N SER A 800 -0.45 -3.69 14.71
CA SER A 800 -0.60 -4.51 13.49
C SER A 800 0.23 -3.87 12.38
N MET A 801 1.34 -4.50 12.00
CA MET A 801 2.24 -3.96 10.96
C MET A 801 2.16 -4.84 9.72
N ARG A 802 1.50 -4.29 8.68
CA ARG A 802 1.31 -4.91 7.38
C ARG A 802 2.17 -4.26 6.32
N GLY A 803 2.66 -5.06 5.37
CA GLY A 803 3.37 -4.57 4.20
C GLY A 803 2.89 -5.23 2.92
N SER A 804 2.51 -4.39 1.94
CA SER A 804 2.20 -4.78 0.57
C SER A 804 2.50 -3.61 -0.38
N ARG A 805 2.95 -3.91 -1.60
CA ARG A 805 3.02 -2.99 -2.76
C ARG A 805 2.56 -3.65 -4.07
N HIS A 806 2.09 -4.89 -4.03
CA HIS A 806 1.74 -5.68 -5.20
C HIS A 806 0.52 -6.53 -4.85
N ASN A 807 -0.47 -6.57 -5.74
CA ASN A 807 -1.67 -7.37 -5.55
C ASN A 807 -1.28 -8.83 -5.26
N GLY A 808 -1.85 -9.41 -4.21
CA GLY A 808 -1.61 -10.79 -3.77
C GLY A 808 -0.33 -11.06 -2.97
N LEU A 809 0.57 -10.08 -2.78
CA LEU A 809 1.74 -10.25 -1.88
C LEU A 809 1.54 -9.46 -0.58
N ARG A 810 1.60 -10.14 0.57
CA ARG A 810 1.39 -9.55 1.90
C ARG A 810 2.34 -10.16 2.92
N VAL A 811 2.89 -9.32 3.79
CA VAL A 811 3.57 -9.77 5.03
C VAL A 811 2.84 -9.14 6.21
N ILE A 812 2.48 -9.97 7.19
CA ILE A 812 1.71 -9.58 8.38
C ILE A 812 2.50 -10.02 9.62
N ILE A 813 2.81 -9.05 10.48
CA ILE A 813 3.54 -9.27 11.73
C ILE A 813 2.61 -8.91 12.90
N PRO A 814 2.07 -9.88 13.66
CA PRO A 814 1.15 -9.61 14.76
C PRO A 814 1.83 -8.85 15.92
N PRO A 815 1.07 -8.07 16.72
CA PRO A 815 1.62 -7.33 17.86
C PRO A 815 2.40 -8.22 18.84
N ARG A 816 3.56 -7.73 19.30
CA ARG A 816 4.46 -8.39 20.29
C ARG A 816 5.19 -9.66 19.78
N THR A 817 5.16 -9.95 18.47
CA THR A 817 5.96 -11.05 17.89
C THR A 817 7.43 -10.70 17.65
N CYS A 818 7.81 -9.41 17.61
CA CYS A 818 9.20 -8.96 17.53
C CYS A 818 9.77 -8.62 18.91
N ALA A 819 10.98 -9.10 19.23
CA ALA A 819 11.67 -8.77 20.48
C ALA A 819 12.31 -7.36 20.49
N ALA A 820 12.60 -6.78 19.33
CA ALA A 820 13.21 -5.46 19.17
C ALA A 820 12.64 -4.73 17.92
N PRO A 821 12.73 -3.39 17.83
CA PRO A 821 12.34 -2.64 16.65
C PRO A 821 13.06 -3.13 15.39
N THR A 822 12.33 -3.78 14.48
CA THR A 822 12.91 -4.55 13.37
C THR A 822 12.43 -4.05 12.02
N ARG A 823 13.35 -3.85 11.07
CA ARG A 823 13.00 -3.58 9.67
C ARG A 823 12.76 -4.89 8.92
N ILE A 824 11.51 -5.15 8.58
CA ILE A 824 11.09 -6.29 7.76
C ILE A 824 11.19 -5.89 6.28
N THR A 825 11.78 -6.76 5.46
CA THR A 825 11.89 -6.55 4.01
C THR A 825 11.56 -7.82 3.23
N CYS A 826 10.89 -7.66 2.09
CA CYS A 826 10.70 -8.69 1.08
C CYS A 826 11.14 -8.13 -0.28
N ARG A 827 12.01 -8.86 -0.98
CA ARG A 827 12.49 -8.52 -2.33
C ARG A 827 12.33 -9.73 -3.24
N LEU A 828 12.13 -9.49 -4.54
CA LEU A 828 12.19 -10.55 -5.54
C LEU A 828 13.65 -10.84 -5.90
N VAL A 829 14.00 -12.11 -6.07
CA VAL A 829 15.38 -12.54 -6.34
C VAL A 829 15.59 -12.70 -7.84
N LYS A 830 16.57 -11.98 -8.41
CA LYS A 830 17.07 -12.23 -9.78
C LYS A 830 17.75 -13.61 -9.78
N PRO A 831 17.42 -14.56 -10.69
CA PRO A 831 17.98 -15.93 -10.68
C PRO A 831 19.51 -15.98 -10.60
N GLN A 832 20.18 -15.01 -11.24
CA GLN A 832 21.63 -14.79 -11.24
C GLN A 832 22.27 -14.60 -9.85
N LYS A 833 21.49 -14.31 -8.79
CA LYS A 833 21.97 -14.14 -7.41
C LYS A 833 21.87 -15.43 -6.57
N LEU A 834 21.52 -16.57 -7.17
CA LEU A 834 21.44 -17.88 -6.50
C LEU A 834 22.57 -18.81 -6.98
N THR A 835 23.37 -19.31 -6.05
CA THR A 835 24.40 -20.34 -6.33
C THR A 835 23.82 -21.74 -6.46
N SER A 836 22.63 -22.00 -5.91
CA SER A 836 21.81 -23.17 -6.24
C SER A 836 20.36 -22.77 -6.45
N PRO A 837 19.74 -23.08 -7.61
CA PRO A 837 18.29 -22.99 -7.76
C PRO A 837 17.60 -24.07 -6.91
N PRO A 838 16.29 -23.95 -6.63
CA PRO A 838 15.54 -25.04 -6.03
C PRO A 838 15.63 -26.31 -6.89
N PRO A 839 15.81 -27.50 -6.31
CA PRO A 839 15.87 -28.75 -7.07
C PRO A 839 14.51 -29.04 -7.70
N LEU A 840 14.50 -29.17 -9.03
CA LEU A 840 13.33 -29.54 -9.84
C LEU A 840 13.57 -30.93 -10.40
N VAL A 841 12.55 -31.79 -10.38
CA VAL A 841 12.58 -33.09 -11.06
C VAL A 841 12.40 -32.86 -12.56
N GLU A 842 13.05 -33.68 -13.40
CA GLU A 842 12.99 -33.56 -14.86
C GLU A 842 11.54 -33.58 -15.37
N GLY A 843 11.17 -32.56 -16.14
CA GLY A 843 9.82 -32.34 -16.69
C GLY A 843 8.82 -31.63 -15.77
N GLU A 844 9.09 -31.45 -14.47
CA GLU A 844 8.01 -31.11 -13.52
C GLU A 844 7.93 -29.65 -13.06
N GLY A 845 9.08 -28.97 -12.94
CA GLY A 845 9.18 -27.69 -12.24
C GLY A 845 8.67 -26.47 -13.00
N LEU A 846 7.38 -26.14 -12.83
CA LEU A 846 6.78 -24.91 -13.36
C LEU A 846 6.30 -23.99 -12.24
N ALA A 847 6.69 -22.72 -12.37
CA ALA A 847 6.51 -21.56 -11.51
C ALA A 847 6.93 -21.68 -10.04
N SER A 848 7.97 -20.92 -9.70
CA SER A 848 7.82 -19.91 -8.66
C SER A 848 8.65 -18.67 -8.98
N ARG A 849 8.20 -17.50 -8.53
CA ARG A 849 9.11 -16.37 -8.29
C ARG A 849 9.76 -16.58 -6.92
N ILE A 850 11.08 -16.44 -6.82
CA ILE A 850 11.80 -16.61 -5.55
C ILE A 850 11.82 -15.28 -4.79
N ILE A 851 11.45 -15.29 -3.52
CA ILE A 851 11.54 -14.13 -2.63
C ILE A 851 12.68 -14.28 -1.63
N SER A 852 13.33 -13.17 -1.28
CA SER A 852 14.21 -13.08 -0.13
C SER A 852 13.54 -12.28 0.99
N LEU A 853 13.48 -12.85 2.19
CA LEU A 853 13.01 -12.17 3.40
C LEU A 853 14.18 -11.71 4.27
N GLY A 854 14.02 -10.54 4.88
CA GLY A 854 14.99 -9.96 5.81
C GLY A 854 14.30 -9.42 7.06
N PRO A 855 14.90 -9.60 8.27
CA PRO A 855 16.20 -10.21 8.51
C PRO A 855 16.16 -11.75 8.40
N ALA A 856 17.14 -12.33 7.70
CA ALA A 856 17.25 -13.78 7.57
C ALA A 856 17.70 -14.43 8.89
N SER A 857 17.25 -15.65 9.16
CA SER A 857 17.45 -16.39 10.42
C SER A 857 16.88 -15.72 11.68
N MET A 858 16.08 -14.66 11.54
CA MET A 858 15.36 -14.07 12.67
C MET A 858 14.28 -15.04 13.17
N GLN A 859 14.28 -15.29 14.49
CA GLN A 859 13.20 -15.97 15.20
C GLN A 859 12.22 -14.93 15.76
N PHE A 860 10.93 -15.14 15.54
CA PHE A 860 9.85 -14.35 16.13
C PHE A 860 9.34 -15.01 17.42
N LEU A 861 8.83 -14.21 18.35
CA LEU A 861 8.24 -14.67 19.62
C LEU A 861 6.86 -15.35 19.45
N GLY A 862 6.32 -15.31 18.23
CA GLY A 862 5.08 -15.97 17.82
C GLY A 862 5.01 -16.07 16.29
N PRO A 863 4.03 -16.80 15.74
CA PRO A 863 3.92 -17.00 14.30
C PRO A 863 3.60 -15.70 13.55
N VAL A 864 4.13 -15.60 12.33
CA VAL A 864 3.93 -14.51 11.37
C VAL A 864 3.40 -15.08 10.05
N ILE A 865 2.67 -14.26 9.28
CA ILE A 865 1.96 -14.70 8.07
C ILE A 865 2.59 -14.04 6.85
N VAL A 866 2.87 -14.85 5.82
CA VAL A 866 3.38 -14.42 4.52
C VAL A 866 2.47 -14.99 3.42
N GLU A 867 1.90 -14.14 2.59
CA GLU A 867 1.04 -14.51 1.47
C GLU A 867 1.76 -14.18 0.16
N ILE A 868 1.92 -15.17 -0.72
CA ILE A 868 2.73 -15.09 -1.95
C ILE A 868 1.87 -15.46 -3.18
N PRO A 869 1.81 -14.64 -4.23
CA PRO A 869 1.10 -14.99 -5.47
C PRO A 869 1.91 -15.99 -6.31
N HIS A 870 1.23 -17.01 -6.86
CA HIS A 870 1.83 -18.03 -7.73
C HIS A 870 1.27 -17.97 -9.16
N PHE A 871 2.12 -18.26 -10.14
CA PHE A 871 1.80 -18.29 -11.57
C PHE A 871 1.94 -19.73 -12.10
N ALA A 872 1.33 -20.66 -11.37
CA ALA A 872 1.42 -22.10 -11.59
C ALA A 872 0.03 -22.69 -11.79
N ALA A 873 -0.07 -23.67 -12.70
CA ALA A 873 -1.25 -24.49 -12.88
C ALA A 873 -1.31 -25.57 -11.78
N LEU A 874 -2.53 -25.80 -11.29
CA LEU A 874 -2.91 -27.02 -10.56
C LEU A 874 -3.49 -28.10 -11.49
N GLY A 875 -3.53 -27.81 -12.80
CA GLY A 875 -4.03 -28.72 -13.84
C GLY A 875 -5.48 -29.14 -13.61
N ARG A 876 -5.79 -30.43 -13.84
CA ARG A 876 -7.05 -31.08 -13.44
C ARG A 876 -6.97 -31.68 -12.04
N GLY A 877 -6.03 -31.23 -11.21
CA GLY A 877 -5.67 -31.80 -9.91
C GLY A 877 -4.37 -32.60 -9.92
N ASP A 878 -3.74 -32.79 -11.09
CA ASP A 878 -2.48 -33.53 -11.29
C ASP A 878 -1.24 -32.89 -10.65
N ARG A 879 -1.36 -31.65 -10.17
CA ARG A 879 -0.25 -30.86 -9.64
C ARG A 879 -0.53 -30.28 -8.26
N GLU A 880 0.46 -30.36 -7.38
CA GLU A 880 0.43 -29.77 -6.04
C GLU A 880 1.42 -28.61 -5.89
N LEU A 881 1.11 -27.67 -4.98
CA LEU A 881 1.95 -26.51 -4.66
C LEU A 881 2.74 -26.73 -3.38
N VAL A 882 4.06 -26.84 -3.52
CA VAL A 882 5.00 -26.98 -2.41
C VAL A 882 5.80 -25.71 -2.15
N VAL A 883 5.99 -25.41 -0.87
CA VAL A 883 6.82 -24.29 -0.42
C VAL A 883 8.20 -24.83 -0.08
N LEU A 884 9.24 -24.26 -0.67
CA LEU A 884 10.64 -24.59 -0.39
C LEU A 884 11.30 -23.42 0.34
N ARG A 885 12.04 -23.69 1.41
CA ARG A 885 12.88 -22.71 2.13
C ARG A 885 14.36 -22.99 1.92
N SER A 886 15.17 -21.94 1.97
CA SER A 886 16.64 -22.04 2.07
C SER A 886 17.19 -21.00 3.03
N GLU A 887 17.98 -21.44 4.01
CA GLU A 887 18.59 -20.56 5.02
C GLU A 887 19.73 -19.69 4.45
N ASN A 888 20.36 -20.15 3.36
CA ASN A 888 21.62 -19.61 2.86
C ASN A 888 21.76 -19.60 1.31
N GLY A 889 20.78 -20.12 0.56
CA GLY A 889 20.83 -20.22 -0.91
C GLY A 889 21.64 -21.39 -1.48
N SER A 890 22.21 -22.27 -0.63
CA SER A 890 23.01 -23.42 -1.05
C SER A 890 22.32 -24.78 -0.86
N VAL A 891 21.26 -24.85 -0.04
CA VAL A 891 20.46 -26.05 0.19
C VAL A 891 18.99 -25.65 0.32
N TRP A 892 18.11 -26.33 -0.42
CA TRP A 892 16.67 -26.13 -0.38
C TRP A 892 15.98 -27.30 0.33
N LYS A 893 14.95 -27.01 1.13
CA LYS A 893 14.16 -28.00 1.87
C LYS A 893 12.67 -27.63 1.86
N GLU A 894 11.80 -28.62 1.85
CA GLU A 894 10.35 -28.41 1.92
C GLU A 894 9.96 -27.76 3.26
N HIS A 895 9.30 -26.60 3.21
CA HIS A 895 8.82 -25.89 4.38
C HIS A 895 7.56 -26.57 4.92
N ARG A 896 7.72 -27.33 6.00
CA ARG A 896 6.61 -27.90 6.75
C ARG A 896 5.95 -26.81 7.60
N ASN A 897 4.81 -26.29 7.15
CA ASN A 897 3.94 -25.49 8.00
C ASN A 897 3.55 -26.32 9.24
N ARG A 898 3.70 -25.74 10.44
CA ARG A 898 3.39 -26.39 11.73
C ARG A 898 2.01 -26.00 12.29
N TYR A 899 1.29 -25.10 11.62
CA TYR A 899 0.05 -24.51 12.10
C TYR A 899 -1.06 -24.73 11.06
N GLY A 900 -2.14 -25.40 11.45
CA GLY A 900 -3.35 -25.50 10.64
C GLY A 900 -4.14 -24.18 10.62
N ASP A 901 -5.11 -24.07 9.72
CA ASP A 901 -5.91 -22.85 9.54
C ASP A 901 -6.72 -22.47 10.81
N GLU A 902 -7.06 -23.46 11.66
CA GLU A 902 -7.66 -23.27 13.00
C GLU A 902 -6.89 -22.28 13.90
N VAL A 903 -5.58 -22.13 13.69
CA VAL A 903 -4.74 -21.25 14.51
C VAL A 903 -4.87 -19.78 14.05
N LEU A 904 -5.34 -19.51 12.82
CA LEU A 904 -5.36 -18.16 12.24
C LEU A 904 -6.15 -17.15 13.08
N GLU A 905 -7.34 -17.51 13.59
CA GLU A 905 -8.11 -16.62 14.49
C GLU A 905 -7.33 -16.23 15.75
N THR A 906 -6.51 -17.14 16.28
CA THR A 906 -5.65 -16.89 17.45
C THR A 906 -4.47 -15.96 17.10
N ILE A 907 -3.93 -16.07 15.88
CA ILE A 907 -2.83 -15.20 15.38
C ILE A 907 -3.33 -13.77 15.12
N LEU A 908 -4.56 -13.63 14.63
CA LEU A 908 -5.21 -12.34 14.35
C LEU A 908 -5.84 -11.68 15.59
N ASN A 909 -5.89 -12.36 16.74
CA ASN A 909 -6.63 -11.89 17.91
C ASN A 909 -6.08 -10.55 18.46
N GLY A 910 -6.83 -9.48 18.24
CA GLY A 910 -6.41 -8.10 18.52
C GLY A 910 -5.96 -7.28 17.30
N MET A 911 -6.18 -7.78 16.09
CA MET A 911 -5.98 -7.08 14.82
C MET A 911 -7.32 -6.83 14.11
N ASP A 912 -7.43 -5.66 13.48
CA ASP A 912 -8.58 -5.27 12.64
C ASP A 912 -8.27 -5.64 11.18
N GLU A 913 -8.16 -6.95 10.93
CA GLU A 913 -7.69 -7.52 9.66
C GLU A 913 -8.41 -8.84 9.34
N GLU A 914 -9.28 -8.82 8.34
CA GLU A 914 -9.87 -10.04 7.78
C GLU A 914 -8.85 -10.78 6.89
N LEU A 915 -8.89 -12.11 6.95
CA LEU A 915 -8.12 -13.00 6.08
C LEU A 915 -9.06 -13.79 5.19
N GLU A 916 -8.77 -13.79 3.89
CA GLU A 916 -9.53 -14.53 2.88
C GLU A 916 -9.41 -16.04 3.11
N SER A 917 -10.47 -16.76 2.76
CA SER A 917 -10.52 -18.22 2.87
C SER A 917 -9.53 -18.89 1.93
N GLN A 918 -9.12 -20.13 2.24
CA GLN A 918 -8.18 -20.88 1.42
C GLN A 918 -8.72 -21.15 -0.01
N GLU A 919 -10.04 -21.13 -0.20
CA GLU A 919 -10.70 -21.24 -1.51
C GLU A 919 -10.64 -19.93 -2.31
N GLU A 920 -10.81 -18.77 -1.67
CA GLU A 920 -10.67 -17.45 -2.30
C GLU A 920 -9.22 -17.13 -2.64
N LEU A 921 -8.28 -17.47 -1.74
CA LEU A 921 -6.85 -17.44 -2.03
C LEU A 921 -6.50 -18.33 -3.24
N GLY A 922 -7.11 -19.51 -3.35
CA GLY A 922 -7.00 -20.38 -4.52
C GLY A 922 -7.47 -19.69 -5.81
N LYS A 923 -8.67 -19.07 -5.79
CA LYS A 923 -9.22 -18.31 -6.92
C LYS A 923 -8.33 -17.12 -7.33
N LYS A 924 -7.65 -16.49 -6.37
CA LYS A 924 -6.69 -15.39 -6.60
C LYS A 924 -5.25 -15.84 -6.83
N ARG A 925 -4.99 -17.16 -6.80
CA ARG A 925 -3.66 -17.79 -6.93
C ARG A 925 -2.64 -17.28 -5.92
N ILE A 926 -3.01 -17.30 -4.64
CA ILE A 926 -2.18 -16.88 -3.51
C ILE A 926 -1.94 -18.08 -2.59
N ARG A 927 -0.67 -18.30 -2.19
CA ARG A 927 -0.28 -19.30 -1.19
C ARG A 927 0.07 -18.60 0.12
N ARG A 928 -0.68 -18.90 1.18
CA ARG A 928 -0.39 -18.49 2.57
C ARG A 928 0.67 -19.42 3.18
N ILE A 929 1.59 -18.82 3.93
CA ILE A 929 2.66 -19.47 4.70
C ILE A 929 2.59 -18.92 6.13
N ILE A 930 2.62 -19.81 7.12
CA ILE A 930 2.68 -19.46 8.54
C ILE A 930 4.03 -19.97 9.07
N SER A 931 4.85 -19.08 9.64
CA SER A 931 6.20 -19.42 10.11
C SER A 931 6.51 -18.69 11.43
N THR A 932 7.41 -19.23 12.24
CA THR A 932 8.01 -18.51 13.40
C THR A 932 9.36 -17.89 13.05
N ASP A 933 9.86 -18.08 11.84
CA ASP A 933 11.15 -17.57 11.38
C ASP A 933 11.19 -17.23 9.89
N PHE A 934 12.14 -16.37 9.51
CA PHE A 934 12.39 -16.01 8.12
C PHE A 934 13.69 -16.66 7.59
N PRO A 935 13.61 -17.67 6.71
CA PRO A 935 14.76 -18.13 5.94
C PRO A 935 15.23 -17.03 4.99
N LEU A 936 16.47 -17.11 4.49
CA LEU A 936 16.98 -16.17 3.50
C LEU A 936 16.15 -16.18 2.20
N TYR A 937 15.62 -17.34 1.81
CA TYR A 937 14.78 -17.50 0.63
C TYR A 937 13.54 -18.39 0.85
N PHE A 938 12.45 -18.02 0.16
CA PHE A 938 11.28 -18.86 -0.08
C PHE A 938 11.00 -19.00 -1.59
N ALA A 939 10.54 -20.19 -1.99
CA ALA A 939 10.02 -20.51 -3.32
C ALA A 939 8.70 -21.28 -3.18
N VAL A 940 7.77 -21.13 -4.14
CA VAL A 940 6.43 -21.75 -4.14
C VAL A 940 6.21 -22.48 -5.46
N VAL A 941 6.65 -23.74 -5.54
CA VAL A 941 6.81 -24.52 -6.79
C VAL A 941 5.63 -25.45 -7.03
N SER A 942 5.17 -25.59 -8.29
CA SER A 942 4.26 -26.67 -8.70
C SER A 942 5.04 -27.91 -9.13
N ARG A 943 4.70 -29.08 -8.55
CA ARG A 943 5.19 -30.42 -8.95
C ARG A 943 4.00 -31.35 -9.20
N VAL A 944 4.21 -32.52 -9.82
CA VAL A 944 3.14 -33.52 -9.96
C VAL A 944 2.76 -34.05 -8.57
N GLN A 945 1.47 -34.32 -8.33
CA GLN A 945 0.99 -34.84 -7.04
C GLN A 945 1.63 -36.20 -6.73
N GLN A 946 2.29 -36.31 -5.57
CA GLN A 946 2.92 -37.56 -5.11
C GLN A 946 2.35 -37.99 -3.76
N GLU A 947 1.51 -39.03 -3.79
CA GLU A 947 1.00 -39.67 -2.56
C GLU A 947 2.12 -40.49 -1.92
N SER A 948 2.46 -40.23 -0.65
CA SER A 948 3.64 -40.84 -0.04
C SER A 948 3.49 -41.16 1.45
N ASP A 949 3.96 -42.35 1.84
CA ASP A 949 3.85 -42.89 3.20
C ASP A 949 5.09 -43.72 3.58
N LEU A 950 5.21 -44.06 4.86
CA LEU A 950 6.33 -44.80 5.46
C LEU A 950 6.05 -46.31 5.52
N ILE A 951 6.28 -46.98 4.39
CA ILE A 951 6.16 -48.44 4.26
C ILE A 951 7.33 -49.14 4.95
N GLY A 952 7.05 -50.16 5.76
CA GLY A 952 8.05 -50.95 6.49
C GLY A 952 8.15 -52.41 6.03
N PRO A 953 9.00 -53.24 6.68
CA PRO A 953 9.06 -54.68 6.44
C PRO A 953 7.72 -55.40 6.57
N GLU A 954 6.79 -54.84 7.35
CA GLU A 954 5.38 -55.24 7.49
C GLU A 954 4.52 -55.02 6.22
N GLY A 955 5.08 -54.46 5.14
CA GLY A 955 4.34 -54.13 3.92
C GLY A 955 3.42 -52.92 4.06
N GLY A 956 2.50 -52.76 3.12
CA GLY A 956 1.50 -51.68 3.10
C GLY A 956 1.06 -51.31 1.68
N SER A 957 0.27 -50.24 1.50
CA SER A 957 -0.16 -49.81 0.17
C SER A 957 -0.36 -48.30 0.06
N LEU A 958 0.00 -47.74 -1.09
CA LEU A 958 -0.29 -46.35 -1.48
C LEU A 958 -1.44 -46.35 -2.49
N THR A 959 -2.47 -45.52 -2.28
CA THR A 959 -3.58 -45.34 -3.24
C THR A 959 -3.54 -43.91 -3.79
N SER A 960 -3.66 -43.76 -5.11
CA SER A 960 -3.73 -42.44 -5.74
C SER A 960 -5.06 -41.75 -5.42
N LYS A 961 -5.03 -40.51 -4.92
CA LYS A 961 -6.25 -39.71 -4.77
C LYS A 961 -6.84 -39.25 -6.12
N LEU A 962 -6.01 -39.23 -7.17
CA LEU A 962 -6.38 -38.68 -8.47
C LEU A 962 -7.08 -39.72 -9.37
N VAL A 963 -6.61 -40.96 -9.32
CA VAL A 963 -7.29 -42.11 -9.93
C VAL A 963 -7.45 -43.16 -8.83
N PRO A 964 -8.57 -43.20 -8.08
CA PRO A 964 -8.74 -44.07 -6.91
C PRO A 964 -8.61 -45.59 -7.17
N MET A 965 -8.63 -46.01 -8.44
CA MET A 965 -8.39 -47.38 -8.87
C MET A 965 -6.89 -47.74 -8.96
N VAL A 966 -5.98 -46.76 -8.90
CA VAL A 966 -4.53 -46.98 -8.96
C VAL A 966 -3.99 -47.08 -7.53
N GLN A 967 -3.61 -48.31 -7.15
CA GLN A 967 -3.03 -48.64 -5.84
C GLN A 967 -1.73 -49.44 -6.03
N ALA A 968 -0.65 -48.98 -5.41
CA ALA A 968 0.61 -49.70 -5.32
C ALA A 968 0.68 -50.44 -3.97
N THR A 969 0.63 -51.77 -4.01
CA THR A 969 0.67 -52.63 -2.82
C THR A 969 2.03 -53.29 -2.68
N PHE A 970 2.66 -53.11 -1.52
CA PHE A 970 3.97 -53.64 -1.17
C PHE A 970 3.77 -54.83 -0.22
N PRO A 971 4.09 -56.07 -0.62
CA PRO A 971 3.97 -57.23 0.25
C PRO A 971 4.98 -57.18 1.41
N GLU A 972 4.75 -58.00 2.43
CA GLU A 972 5.72 -58.19 3.52
C GLU A 972 7.12 -58.52 2.98
N THR A 973 8.14 -58.01 3.65
CA THR A 973 9.58 -58.06 3.27
C THR A 973 9.99 -57.29 2.01
N ALA A 974 9.08 -56.66 1.25
CA ALA A 974 9.43 -55.90 0.03
C ALA A 974 10.40 -54.72 0.28
N VAL A 975 10.46 -54.19 1.50
CA VAL A 975 11.43 -53.18 1.93
C VAL A 975 12.05 -53.57 3.28
N THR A 976 13.38 -53.65 3.34
CA THR A 976 14.13 -54.18 4.50
C THR A 976 14.20 -53.24 5.71
N LYS A 977 13.73 -51.99 5.57
CA LYS A 977 13.65 -50.95 6.59
C LYS A 977 12.45 -50.05 6.28
N ARG A 978 11.90 -49.35 7.28
CA ARG A 978 10.90 -48.29 7.04
C ARG A 978 11.49 -47.20 6.16
N VAL A 979 10.94 -47.04 4.96
CA VAL A 979 11.35 -46.05 3.95
C VAL A 979 10.11 -45.31 3.45
N ARG A 980 10.29 -44.04 3.06
CA ARG A 980 9.20 -43.27 2.47
C ARG A 980 9.10 -43.63 0.99
N LEU A 981 8.02 -44.31 0.62
CA LEU A 981 7.69 -44.60 -0.77
C LEU A 981 6.68 -43.56 -1.29
N GLY A 982 6.71 -43.28 -2.59
CA GLY A 982 5.84 -42.30 -3.24
C GLY A 982 5.22 -42.88 -4.51
N LEU A 983 3.91 -42.82 -4.60
CA LEU A 983 3.12 -43.16 -5.78
C LEU A 983 2.83 -41.87 -6.56
N GLN A 984 3.14 -41.89 -7.84
CA GLN A 984 2.86 -40.83 -8.80
C GLN A 984 2.03 -41.43 -9.94
N VAL A 985 1.04 -40.69 -10.43
CA VAL A 985 0.24 -41.05 -11.60
C VAL A 985 0.31 -39.89 -12.58
N ARG A 986 0.51 -40.21 -13.86
CA ARG A 986 0.46 -39.25 -14.98
C ARG A 986 -0.66 -39.68 -15.93
N TRP A 987 -1.15 -38.73 -16.73
CA TRP A 987 -1.99 -39.00 -17.89
C TRP A 987 -1.10 -38.82 -19.11
N ASP A 988 -1.06 -39.81 -19.99
CA ASP A 988 -0.35 -39.73 -21.26
C ASP A 988 -1.38 -39.38 -22.35
N ASP A 989 -1.41 -38.12 -22.78
CA ASP A 989 -2.32 -37.61 -23.83
C ASP A 989 -1.80 -38.02 -25.25
N GLU A 990 -1.43 -39.29 -25.44
CA GLU A 990 -0.92 -39.88 -26.70
C GLU A 990 -1.93 -40.86 -27.35
N GLU A 991 -3.20 -40.46 -27.50
CA GLU A 991 -4.22 -41.21 -28.27
C GLU A 991 -4.93 -40.35 -29.36
N GLU A 992 -4.18 -39.55 -30.13
CA GLU A 992 -4.68 -38.99 -31.41
C GLU A 992 -3.71 -39.09 -32.62
N GLU A 993 -2.72 -40.00 -32.60
CA GLU A 993 -2.05 -40.48 -33.83
C GLU A 993 -1.47 -41.90 -33.61
N GLY A 994 -2.16 -42.95 -34.10
CA GLY A 994 -1.94 -44.32 -33.62
C GLY A 994 -2.30 -45.49 -34.54
N GLU A 995 -2.32 -45.32 -35.87
CA GLU A 995 -2.20 -46.46 -36.79
C GLU A 995 -0.72 -46.69 -37.19
N GLU A 996 -0.35 -47.98 -37.32
CA GLU A 996 0.96 -48.48 -37.78
C GLU A 996 2.23 -48.19 -36.92
N ARG A 997 2.51 -49.09 -35.95
CA ARG A 997 3.66 -50.06 -35.92
C ARG A 997 4.07 -50.41 -34.48
N GLN A 998 3.74 -51.61 -34.00
CA GLN A 998 4.53 -52.85 -34.15
C GLN A 998 5.86 -52.90 -33.37
N ASN A 999 5.86 -53.73 -32.33
CA ASN A 999 6.97 -54.51 -31.77
C ASN A 999 8.34 -53.82 -31.58
N HIS A 1000 8.72 -53.62 -30.31
CA HIS A 1000 9.73 -54.53 -29.76
C HIS A 1000 9.64 -54.79 -28.26
#